data_AF-A0A3E3IU06-F1
#
_entry.id   AF-A0A3E3IU06-F1
#
_cell.length_a   1.000
_cell.length_b   1.000
_cell.length_c   1.000
_cell.angle_alpha   90.00
_cell.angle_beta   90.00
_cell.angle_gamma   90.00
#
_symmetry.space_group_name_H-M   'P 1'
#
loop_
_entity.id
_entity.type
_entity.pdbx_description
1 polymer ?
#
loop_
_entity_poly.entity_id
_entity_poly.type
_entity_poly.pdbx_seq_one_letter_code
_entity_poly.pdbx_strand_id
1 'polypeptide(L)'
;MERDGDFVLLETGKKVRITYSEKENSAVKCAVSKLAEDIRKVCDCNVELGSSFGNSVSENETEIIIITMDTPCSLQNIPEEMLPALERIMDGQGKGRWEAYLHQIYGSSFYIVGADRRGTVFGIYDLSEQLGISPWYFWADVPVRKKERFIFSKDYSKADWPDVPYRGIFLNDEEELEAWSKLHTEDDTIGPVTYAHIFELLLRLKANYIWPAMHVNYFNGDPENGKLAEKMGIIVGTSHCDMLLRSNQNEWTPWLKKKGYENIRYDYSLPDKNREIIKEYWAESVEMNQDYEVCYTVGMRGIHDSGFVTETIDQDASLTPQERTEKKIKLLEKVICDQRQILTEVLGEDKGKKAVQTFIPYKEVLDLYDGGLQIPEDVTLIWVDDNFGYMRRYPQKEERKRRGGNGLYYHSSYWASPGMSYLFFNSIPLAQTGNELKKCWEQGIRKMWVLNVGALKPLEIDTEFFLRYGWEAGRKEGETKDVSQFISCWINRNFSGDFGVAAADIYNRFAQLNNVCKPEHLQSDKFSQAAYGNEAKRRLDSLKELSDRAGEIYQCLPAEERDAFFELFLMKLQASYYINASFYYADRSRLFWEWGGMQAADEYLEKSRQMDRRKQELLYYYNHVMQNGKWEGILTPESFTPPPTVLYPAAKPALVIGAASLGAMWEDKFIFHPHGSKEKTIILYNKGCGTVGFRAEIPDWLEISEKEGRAAVEKMLSVHIRESERAASFAKGRTGKIVITGEDGGRFEIEVQALKEAAYSYTEPFYAEADGCISIPAEGYAESVCSKEACWRKIKHLGRGWGSAMEAFLEAGEDMAAVSGENLKIMDSCYLDYSFFLESSGAFLLEIHRFLTLNPVGKVRFAIGVDNGRPVIIETKTVDEWKGSWKEAVMNDGEKLYTMLPWLPAGLHRLKIYPVDQYVTLHKLVIYTRRRKESNFGPLESAFFDGTKWKEAEDDRMPESAREVQAAFWRELYGSPADKELLLPMLYAAPDFWKTERLYARSDEKENRLGNIKYRTRADGTKDVFQEFGNGLFEEQDGVVAIEAEYALENSENAYLTPSVPNGKYCWSHTQSETDGRSGLAMMIEGRGRYWENPQEAPGMHYRIRIRDAGNYFVWLLMKFEDTDSDSCYFALDGMVLDAERTFSSHGGFFTYSMKQRWHWRAAAVMEMDAGVHVLSVIGRKSGLRIDRIYLTREKDWPPVDADWRESKRNKDNLE
;
A
#
# COMPACT_ATOMS: atom_id res chain seq x y z
N MET A 1 -27.36 16.65 -33.78
CA MET A 1 -28.49 16.93 -34.69
C MET A 1 -29.74 16.91 -33.83
N GLU A 2 -30.39 18.06 -33.70
CA GLU A 2 -31.61 18.28 -32.92
C GLU A 2 -32.75 17.46 -33.55
N ARG A 3 -33.43 16.63 -32.75
CA ARG A 3 -34.68 16.00 -33.20
C ARG A 3 -35.83 16.89 -32.79
N ASP A 4 -36.86 16.93 -33.62
CA ASP A 4 -38.08 17.69 -33.31
C ASP A 4 -38.68 17.17 -31.99
N GLY A 5 -38.65 18.00 -30.93
CA GLY A 5 -39.22 17.69 -29.62
C GLY A 5 -38.26 17.49 -28.43
N ASP A 6 -36.94 17.65 -28.56
CA ASP A 6 -36.00 17.54 -27.42
C ASP A 6 -36.25 18.61 -26.30
N PHE A 7 -35.97 18.28 -25.03
CA PHE A 7 -36.16 19.16 -23.87
C PHE A 7 -34.88 19.93 -23.53
N VAL A 8 -34.90 21.25 -23.66
CA VAL A 8 -33.75 22.11 -23.33
C VAL A 8 -33.78 22.46 -21.84
N LEU A 9 -32.91 21.82 -21.06
CA LEU A 9 -32.78 22.12 -19.63
C LEU A 9 -32.06 23.46 -19.41
N LEU A 10 -30.91 23.64 -20.05
CA LEU A 10 -30.06 24.82 -19.93
C LEU A 10 -29.74 25.42 -21.29
N GLU A 11 -29.72 26.74 -21.37
CA GLU A 11 -29.28 27.49 -22.55
C GLU A 11 -28.76 28.86 -22.12
N THR A 12 -27.63 29.27 -22.69
CA THR A 12 -26.98 30.54 -22.38
C THR A 12 -27.94 31.73 -22.54
N GLY A 13 -28.01 32.59 -21.54
CA GLY A 13 -28.91 33.75 -21.51
C GLY A 13 -30.38 33.43 -21.22
N LYS A 14 -30.79 32.15 -21.16
CA LYS A 14 -32.13 31.77 -20.70
C LYS A 14 -32.21 31.70 -19.17
N LYS A 15 -33.44 31.82 -18.67
CA LYS A 15 -33.76 31.77 -17.25
C LYS A 15 -34.15 30.34 -16.84
N VAL A 16 -33.53 29.87 -15.77
CA VAL A 16 -33.77 28.55 -15.17
C VAL A 16 -34.31 28.78 -13.76
N ARG A 17 -35.54 28.32 -13.51
CA ARG A 17 -36.17 28.41 -12.19
C ARG A 17 -36.03 27.07 -11.47
N ILE A 18 -35.52 27.07 -10.24
CA ILE A 18 -35.52 25.88 -9.38
C ILE A 18 -36.59 26.09 -8.30
N THR A 19 -37.64 25.26 -8.35
CA THR A 19 -38.80 25.36 -7.47
C THR A 19 -38.81 24.22 -6.45
N TYR A 20 -38.89 24.56 -5.16
CA TYR A 20 -38.94 23.60 -4.05
C TYR A 20 -39.72 24.17 -2.85
N SER A 21 -40.18 23.33 -1.92
CA SER A 21 -40.96 23.79 -0.76
C SER A 21 -40.10 24.49 0.29
N GLU A 22 -40.59 25.57 0.90
CA GLU A 22 -39.96 26.17 2.10
C GLU A 22 -39.91 25.21 3.29
N LYS A 23 -40.76 24.17 3.29
CA LYS A 23 -40.77 23.12 4.31
C LYS A 23 -39.79 21.98 4.02
N GLU A 24 -39.01 22.06 2.93
CA GLU A 24 -38.00 21.04 2.65
C GLU A 24 -36.94 20.93 3.76
N ASN A 25 -36.38 19.73 3.89
CA ASN A 25 -35.30 19.45 4.83
C ASN A 25 -34.05 20.31 4.53
N SER A 26 -33.27 20.66 5.55
CA SER A 26 -32.05 21.45 5.39
C SER A 26 -31.04 20.83 4.43
N ALA A 27 -30.93 19.50 4.40
CA ALA A 27 -30.03 18.78 3.50
C ALA A 27 -30.40 19.04 2.03
N VAL A 28 -31.69 18.97 1.72
CA VAL A 28 -32.23 19.28 0.38
C VAL A 28 -31.96 20.75 0.03
N LYS A 29 -32.21 21.68 0.95
CA LYS A 29 -31.93 23.11 0.72
C LYS A 29 -30.45 23.38 0.44
N CYS A 30 -29.54 22.70 1.15
CA CYS A 30 -28.10 22.79 0.88
C CYS A 30 -27.77 22.29 -0.53
N ALA A 31 -28.30 21.13 -0.93
CA ALA A 31 -28.11 20.57 -2.27
C ALA A 31 -28.70 21.47 -3.38
N VAL A 32 -29.86 22.11 -3.15
CA VAL A 32 -30.45 23.06 -4.11
C VAL A 32 -29.55 24.27 -4.32
N SER A 33 -28.98 24.83 -3.25
CA SER A 33 -28.00 25.93 -3.35
C SER A 33 -26.81 25.51 -4.22
N LYS A 34 -26.30 24.29 -4.00
CA LYS A 34 -25.18 23.72 -4.78
C LYS A 34 -25.54 23.47 -6.23
N LEU A 35 -26.75 22.98 -6.53
CA LEU A 35 -27.22 22.84 -7.91
C LEU A 35 -27.28 24.19 -8.63
N ALA A 36 -27.73 25.25 -7.95
CA ALA A 36 -27.77 26.59 -8.53
C ALA A 36 -26.36 27.12 -8.83
N GLU A 37 -25.38 26.85 -7.95
CA GLU A 37 -23.96 27.14 -8.20
C GLU A 37 -23.42 26.32 -9.39
N ASP A 38 -23.68 25.02 -9.41
CA ASP A 38 -23.24 24.10 -10.46
C ASP A 38 -23.77 24.51 -11.85
N ILE A 39 -25.06 24.87 -11.95
CA ILE A 39 -25.64 25.37 -13.19
C ILE A 39 -24.92 26.62 -13.68
N ARG A 40 -24.64 27.58 -12.80
CA ARG A 40 -23.89 28.80 -13.17
C ARG A 40 -22.43 28.51 -13.57
N LYS A 41 -21.81 27.50 -12.96
CA LYS A 41 -20.46 27.04 -13.36
C LYS A 41 -20.49 26.42 -14.76
N VAL A 42 -21.51 25.65 -15.11
CA VAL A 42 -21.62 24.94 -16.39
C VAL A 42 -22.13 25.84 -17.53
N CYS A 43 -23.17 26.62 -17.31
CA CYS A 43 -23.83 27.42 -18.36
C CYS A 43 -24.16 28.82 -17.82
N ASP A 44 -24.00 29.84 -18.66
CA ASP A 44 -24.25 31.23 -18.29
C ASP A 44 -25.77 31.54 -18.35
N CYS A 45 -26.53 30.84 -17.49
CA CYS A 45 -27.97 31.00 -17.30
C CYS A 45 -28.28 31.95 -16.13
N ASN A 46 -29.45 32.60 -16.17
CA ASN A 46 -30.00 33.30 -15.01
C ASN A 46 -30.76 32.30 -14.12
N VAL A 47 -30.15 31.88 -13.01
CA VAL A 47 -30.73 30.89 -12.08
C VAL A 47 -31.45 31.58 -10.93
N GLU A 48 -32.75 31.34 -10.82
CA GLU A 48 -33.62 31.84 -9.75
C GLU A 48 -34.18 30.70 -8.89
N LEU A 49 -34.21 30.90 -7.57
CA LEU A 49 -34.84 29.98 -6.63
C LEU A 49 -36.27 30.46 -6.33
N GLY A 50 -37.24 29.55 -6.36
CA GLY A 50 -38.64 29.85 -6.10
C GLY A 50 -39.30 28.83 -5.16
N SER A 51 -40.34 29.26 -4.45
CA SER A 51 -41.08 28.40 -3.49
C SER A 51 -42.57 28.24 -3.76
N SER A 52 -43.08 28.86 -4.84
CA SER A 52 -44.48 28.74 -5.26
C SER A 52 -44.64 27.79 -6.45
N PHE A 53 -45.28 26.64 -6.23
CA PHE A 53 -45.73 25.73 -7.28
C PHE A 53 -46.99 26.31 -7.95
N GLY A 54 -47.00 26.53 -9.28
CA GLY A 54 -48.24 26.86 -10.01
C GLY A 54 -48.28 28.14 -10.88
N ASN A 55 -47.17 28.79 -11.20
CA ASN A 55 -47.17 29.81 -12.26
C ASN A 55 -46.74 29.17 -13.59
N SER A 56 -47.59 29.22 -14.61
CA SER A 56 -47.23 28.77 -15.97
C SER A 56 -45.94 29.47 -16.41
N VAL A 57 -44.91 28.67 -16.61
CA VAL A 57 -43.58 29.10 -17.04
C VAL A 57 -43.72 29.59 -18.49
N SER A 58 -43.16 30.77 -18.84
CA SER A 58 -43.27 31.31 -20.21
C SER A 58 -42.53 30.40 -21.21
N GLU A 59 -42.86 30.45 -22.51
CA GLU A 59 -42.19 29.62 -23.55
C GLU A 59 -40.65 29.75 -23.60
N ASN A 60 -40.07 30.78 -22.97
CA ASN A 60 -38.62 31.03 -22.89
C ASN A 60 -37.99 30.70 -21.52
N GLU A 61 -38.72 30.06 -20.60
CA GLU A 61 -38.26 29.71 -19.26
C GLU A 61 -38.34 28.17 -19.06
N THR A 62 -37.31 27.59 -18.42
CA THR A 62 -37.31 26.17 -18.02
C THR A 62 -37.40 26.07 -16.50
N GLU A 63 -38.19 25.11 -16.00
CA GLU A 63 -38.37 24.90 -14.56
C GLU A 63 -37.85 23.53 -14.10
N ILE A 64 -37.06 23.52 -13.03
CA ILE A 64 -36.63 22.33 -12.30
C ILE A 64 -37.47 22.26 -11.02
N ILE A 65 -38.25 21.21 -10.84
CA ILE A 65 -39.16 21.04 -9.71
C ILE A 65 -38.62 19.95 -8.80
N ILE A 66 -38.32 20.30 -7.55
CA ILE A 66 -37.72 19.40 -6.56
C ILE A 66 -38.74 19.10 -5.47
N ILE A 67 -38.96 17.80 -5.23
CA ILE A 67 -39.97 17.29 -4.31
C ILE A 67 -39.38 16.16 -3.47
N THR A 68 -39.55 16.23 -2.15
CA THR A 68 -39.36 15.07 -1.26
C THR A 68 -40.71 14.52 -0.83
N MET A 69 -40.94 13.21 -1.00
CA MET A 69 -42.24 12.58 -0.73
C MET A 69 -42.71 12.73 0.73
N ASP A 70 -41.76 12.67 1.67
CA ASP A 70 -42.03 12.81 3.11
C ASP A 70 -42.29 14.28 3.54
N THR A 71 -42.06 15.26 2.65
CA THR A 71 -42.33 16.66 2.94
C THR A 71 -43.85 16.92 2.98
N PRO A 72 -44.40 17.54 4.04
CA PRO A 72 -45.84 17.73 4.16
C PRO A 72 -46.47 18.46 2.96
N CYS A 73 -47.54 17.89 2.42
CA CYS A 73 -48.30 18.39 1.26
C CYS A 73 -47.53 18.41 -0.08
N SER A 74 -46.33 17.82 -0.17
CA SER A 74 -45.49 17.87 -1.37
C SER A 74 -46.05 17.07 -2.55
N LEU A 75 -46.71 15.94 -2.27
CA LEU A 75 -47.32 15.05 -3.28
C LEU A 75 -48.44 15.72 -4.09
N GLN A 76 -49.10 16.74 -3.55
CA GLN A 76 -50.14 17.50 -4.28
C GLN A 76 -49.59 18.30 -5.46
N ASN A 77 -48.26 18.50 -5.50
CA ASN A 77 -47.57 19.23 -6.57
C ASN A 77 -47.05 18.31 -7.69
N ILE A 78 -47.34 17.01 -7.61
CA ILE A 78 -46.97 16.02 -8.64
C ILE A 78 -48.19 15.83 -9.58
N PRO A 79 -48.02 15.96 -10.91
CA PRO A 79 -49.06 15.62 -11.88
C PRO A 79 -49.53 14.16 -11.76
N GLU A 80 -50.84 13.90 -11.93
CA GLU A 80 -51.39 12.53 -11.86
C GLU A 80 -50.75 11.59 -12.89
N GLU A 81 -50.38 12.11 -14.07
CA GLU A 81 -49.72 11.32 -15.11
C GLU A 81 -48.31 10.85 -14.75
N MET A 82 -47.69 11.44 -13.71
CA MET A 82 -46.39 11.00 -13.19
C MET A 82 -46.50 9.88 -12.14
N LEU A 83 -47.71 9.57 -11.64
CA LEU A 83 -47.91 8.52 -10.63
C LEU A 83 -47.33 7.16 -11.05
N PRO A 84 -47.48 6.67 -12.30
CA PRO A 84 -46.86 5.41 -12.73
C PRO A 84 -45.32 5.45 -12.70
N ALA A 85 -44.71 6.60 -12.96
CA ALA A 85 -43.27 6.75 -12.87
C ALA A 85 -42.78 6.73 -11.41
N LEU A 86 -43.58 7.26 -10.49
CA LEU A 86 -43.29 7.22 -9.05
C LEU A 86 -43.32 5.81 -8.48
N GLU A 87 -44.14 4.90 -9.01
CA GLU A 87 -44.16 3.49 -8.56
C GLU A 87 -42.78 2.82 -8.66
N ARG A 88 -41.91 3.28 -9.55
CA ARG A 88 -40.53 2.76 -9.72
C ARG A 88 -39.63 3.00 -8.50
N ILE A 89 -39.91 4.03 -7.71
CA ILE A 89 -39.16 4.35 -6.49
C ILE A 89 -39.87 3.87 -5.22
N MET A 90 -40.94 3.08 -5.36
CA MET A 90 -41.69 2.48 -4.24
C MET A 90 -41.25 1.04 -4.00
N ASP A 91 -41.28 0.62 -2.74
CA ASP A 91 -41.05 -0.76 -2.32
C ASP A 91 -42.33 -1.62 -2.50
N GLY A 92 -42.21 -2.93 -2.23
CA GLY A 92 -43.34 -3.85 -2.36
C GLY A 92 -44.50 -3.61 -1.37
N GLN A 93 -44.34 -2.70 -0.42
CA GLN A 93 -45.36 -2.29 0.55
C GLN A 93 -46.00 -0.93 0.19
N GLY A 94 -45.59 -0.32 -0.92
CA GLY A 94 -46.05 1.01 -1.32
C GLY A 94 -45.48 2.14 -0.47
N LYS A 95 -44.32 1.94 0.16
CA LYS A 95 -43.52 3.02 0.77
C LYS A 95 -42.37 3.41 -0.14
N GLY A 96 -41.87 4.64 -0.02
CA GLY A 96 -40.66 5.04 -0.73
C GLY A 96 -39.49 4.12 -0.40
N ARG A 97 -38.76 3.66 -1.42
CA ARG A 97 -37.50 2.93 -1.22
C ARG A 97 -36.49 3.85 -0.58
N TRP A 98 -35.70 3.31 0.36
CA TRP A 98 -34.61 4.03 1.01
C TRP A 98 -33.72 4.74 -0.01
N GLU A 99 -33.62 6.06 0.11
CA GLU A 99 -32.78 6.95 -0.69
C GLU A 99 -33.02 6.88 -2.20
N ALA A 100 -34.19 6.43 -2.62
CA ALA A 100 -34.55 6.38 -4.03
C ALA A 100 -34.92 7.76 -4.59
N TYR A 101 -34.68 7.96 -5.88
CA TYR A 101 -35.11 9.16 -6.58
C TYR A 101 -35.55 8.87 -8.01
N LEU A 102 -36.35 9.80 -8.54
CA LEU A 102 -36.88 9.82 -9.90
C LEU A 102 -36.52 11.15 -10.55
N HIS A 103 -35.88 11.10 -11.70
CA HIS A 103 -35.88 12.18 -12.69
C HIS A 103 -36.96 11.91 -13.72
N GLN A 104 -37.78 12.92 -14.01
CA GLN A 104 -38.85 12.81 -15.01
C GLN A 104 -39.08 14.15 -15.70
N ILE A 105 -39.17 14.13 -17.02
CA ILE A 105 -39.64 15.30 -17.77
C ILE A 105 -41.15 15.21 -17.94
N TYR A 106 -41.84 16.30 -17.62
CA TYR A 106 -43.27 16.44 -17.85
C TYR A 106 -43.61 17.89 -18.22
N GLY A 107 -44.30 18.09 -19.35
CA GLY A 107 -44.56 19.42 -19.89
C GLY A 107 -43.26 20.17 -20.23
N SER A 108 -43.07 21.34 -19.64
CA SER A 108 -41.87 22.18 -19.76
C SER A 108 -40.98 22.14 -18.51
N SER A 109 -41.12 21.10 -17.67
CA SER A 109 -40.44 21.01 -16.38
C SER A 109 -39.66 19.70 -16.23
N PHE A 110 -38.52 19.78 -15.54
CA PHE A 110 -37.71 18.64 -15.12
C PHE A 110 -37.96 18.39 -13.63
N TYR A 111 -38.55 17.25 -13.30
CA TYR A 111 -38.86 16.87 -11.92
C TYR A 111 -37.75 16.03 -11.32
N ILE A 112 -37.37 16.36 -10.09
CA ILE A 112 -36.53 15.54 -9.21
C ILE A 112 -37.39 15.18 -8.00
N VAL A 113 -37.84 13.93 -7.93
CA VAL A 113 -38.66 13.44 -6.82
C VAL A 113 -37.86 12.41 -6.02
N GLY A 114 -37.61 12.69 -4.74
CA GLY A 114 -36.94 11.74 -3.84
C GLY A 114 -37.93 11.09 -2.87
N ALA A 115 -37.72 9.80 -2.61
CA ALA A 115 -38.48 9.03 -1.63
C ALA A 115 -38.30 9.56 -0.20
N ASP A 116 -37.11 10.04 0.12
CA ASP A 116 -36.75 10.67 1.40
C ASP A 116 -35.76 11.84 1.17
N ARG A 117 -35.31 12.48 2.26
CA ARG A 117 -34.41 13.64 2.19
C ARG A 117 -33.12 13.37 1.41
N ARG A 118 -32.52 12.19 1.56
CA ARG A 118 -31.25 11.84 0.91
C ARG A 118 -31.47 11.35 -0.52
N GLY A 119 -32.57 10.67 -0.80
CA GLY A 119 -33.02 10.39 -2.17
C GLY A 119 -33.12 11.67 -3.00
N THR A 120 -33.75 12.73 -2.45
CA THR A 120 -33.82 14.03 -3.14
C THR A 120 -32.44 14.65 -3.33
N VAL A 121 -31.57 14.61 -2.32
CA VAL A 121 -30.17 15.11 -2.42
C VAL A 121 -29.39 14.35 -3.51
N PHE A 122 -29.48 13.03 -3.57
CA PHE A 122 -28.81 12.23 -4.60
C PHE A 122 -29.39 12.48 -5.99
N GLY A 123 -30.71 12.68 -6.10
CA GLY A 123 -31.33 13.11 -7.35
C GLY A 123 -30.79 14.46 -7.84
N ILE A 124 -30.56 15.41 -6.93
CA ILE A 124 -29.94 16.70 -7.26
C ILE A 124 -28.49 16.49 -7.75
N TYR A 125 -27.65 15.77 -6.99
CA TYR A 125 -26.26 15.59 -7.37
C TYR A 125 -26.07 14.68 -8.59
N ASP A 126 -27.00 13.76 -8.87
CA ASP A 126 -27.01 12.98 -10.11
C ASP A 126 -27.30 13.87 -11.31
N LEU A 127 -28.11 14.94 -11.16
CA LEU A 127 -28.24 15.96 -12.20
C LEU A 127 -26.93 16.77 -12.34
N SER A 128 -26.30 17.18 -11.24
CA SER A 128 -24.99 17.86 -11.30
C SER A 128 -23.93 17.04 -12.02
N GLU A 129 -23.87 15.73 -11.76
CA GLU A 129 -22.95 14.80 -12.45
C GLU A 129 -23.28 14.73 -13.96
N GLN A 130 -24.56 14.62 -14.33
CA GLN A 130 -25.00 14.64 -15.74
C GLN A 130 -24.66 15.97 -16.45
N LEU A 131 -24.72 17.09 -15.72
CA LEU A 131 -24.27 18.40 -16.23
C LEU A 131 -22.76 18.44 -16.50
N GLY A 132 -21.98 17.51 -15.94
CA GLY A 132 -20.53 17.40 -16.11
C GLY A 132 -19.73 17.92 -14.93
N ILE A 133 -20.36 18.11 -13.76
CA ILE A 133 -19.64 18.44 -12.52
C ILE A 133 -19.11 17.15 -11.90
N SER A 134 -17.79 17.00 -11.86
CA SER A 134 -17.16 15.91 -11.13
C SER A 134 -17.42 16.04 -9.61
N PRO A 135 -17.66 14.94 -8.88
CA PRO A 135 -17.59 14.94 -7.42
C PRO A 135 -16.26 15.50 -6.88
N TRP A 136 -15.19 15.38 -7.66
CA TRP A 136 -13.82 15.75 -7.31
C TRP A 136 -13.43 17.18 -7.72
N TYR A 137 -14.37 18.01 -8.16
CA TYR A 137 -14.05 19.39 -8.61
C TYR A 137 -13.31 20.23 -7.56
N PHE A 138 -13.57 19.98 -6.27
CA PHE A 138 -12.87 20.63 -5.17
C PHE A 138 -11.71 19.79 -4.64
N TRP A 139 -11.92 18.50 -4.40
CA TRP A 139 -10.92 17.65 -3.75
C TRP A 139 -9.78 17.19 -4.65
N ALA A 140 -9.88 17.38 -5.97
CA ALA A 140 -8.82 17.07 -6.93
C ALA A 140 -8.91 17.91 -8.21
N ASP A 141 -9.34 19.17 -8.04
CA ASP A 141 -9.26 20.24 -9.05
C ASP A 141 -9.81 19.92 -10.45
N VAL A 142 -10.71 18.93 -10.57
CA VAL A 142 -11.29 18.54 -11.86
C VAL A 142 -12.08 19.73 -12.42
N PRO A 143 -11.69 20.28 -13.58
CA PRO A 143 -12.26 21.52 -14.07
C PRO A 143 -13.69 21.32 -14.55
N VAL A 144 -14.53 22.35 -14.34
CA VAL A 144 -15.90 22.37 -14.83
C VAL A 144 -15.93 22.83 -16.28
N ARG A 145 -16.39 21.96 -17.18
CA ARG A 145 -16.53 22.29 -18.61
C ARG A 145 -17.75 23.18 -18.84
N LYS A 146 -17.53 24.32 -19.48
CA LYS A 146 -18.61 25.22 -19.93
C LYS A 146 -19.40 24.60 -21.08
N LYS A 147 -20.71 24.79 -21.08
CA LYS A 147 -21.66 24.34 -22.11
C LYS A 147 -22.58 25.49 -22.49
N GLU A 148 -22.81 25.69 -23.78
CA GLU A 148 -23.78 26.69 -24.25
C GLU A 148 -25.23 26.24 -24.02
N ARG A 149 -25.47 24.92 -24.13
CA ARG A 149 -26.79 24.28 -24.00
C ARG A 149 -26.65 22.88 -23.37
N PHE A 150 -27.69 22.44 -22.65
CA PHE A 150 -27.83 21.07 -22.13
C PHE A 150 -29.25 20.56 -22.37
N ILE A 151 -29.36 19.39 -23.00
CA ILE A 151 -30.61 18.88 -23.60
C ILE A 151 -30.83 17.43 -23.18
N PHE A 152 -32.08 17.09 -22.87
CA PHE A 152 -32.56 15.72 -22.67
C PHE A 152 -33.54 15.32 -23.76
N SER A 153 -33.72 14.01 -23.99
CA SER A 153 -34.86 13.53 -24.78
C SER A 153 -36.16 13.82 -24.03
N LYS A 154 -37.26 14.12 -24.74
CA LYS A 154 -38.55 14.47 -24.12
C LYS A 154 -39.12 13.38 -23.20
N ASP A 155 -38.79 12.13 -23.51
CA ASP A 155 -39.20 10.93 -22.79
C ASP A 155 -38.21 10.51 -21.69
N TYR A 156 -37.19 11.33 -21.41
CA TYR A 156 -36.20 11.02 -20.38
C TYR A 156 -36.85 10.76 -19.03
N SER A 157 -36.53 9.60 -18.47
CA SER A 157 -36.99 9.15 -17.17
C SER A 157 -35.97 8.21 -16.54
N LYS A 158 -35.51 8.53 -15.34
CA LYS A 158 -34.51 7.75 -14.61
C LYS A 158 -34.95 7.55 -13.16
N ALA A 159 -35.01 6.31 -12.71
CA ALA A 159 -35.23 5.97 -11.30
C ALA A 159 -34.03 5.17 -10.81
N ASP A 160 -33.51 5.51 -9.62
CA ASP A 160 -32.31 4.88 -9.08
C ASP A 160 -32.34 4.87 -7.53
N TRP A 161 -31.63 3.92 -6.91
CA TRP A 161 -31.55 3.74 -5.45
C TRP A 161 -30.38 2.83 -5.05
N PRO A 162 -29.84 2.92 -3.82
CA PRO A 162 -28.71 2.09 -3.41
C PRO A 162 -29.08 0.64 -3.09
N ASP A 163 -28.17 -0.29 -3.38
CA ASP A 163 -28.25 -1.69 -2.92
C ASP A 163 -27.80 -1.84 -1.45
N VAL A 164 -26.76 -1.14 -1.03
CA VAL A 164 -26.27 -1.11 0.35
C VAL A 164 -26.79 0.15 1.06
N PRO A 165 -27.60 0.06 2.14
CA PRO A 165 -28.23 1.24 2.75
C PRO A 165 -27.30 2.26 3.41
N TYR A 166 -26.22 1.83 4.07
CA TYR A 166 -25.24 2.73 4.70
C TYR A 166 -23.90 2.58 3.98
N ARG A 167 -23.41 3.65 3.36
CA ARG A 167 -22.22 3.64 2.50
C ARG A 167 -21.36 4.82 2.88
N GLY A 168 -20.11 4.56 3.23
CA GLY A 168 -19.28 5.61 3.81
C GLY A 168 -17.80 5.34 3.82
N ILE A 169 -17.10 6.28 4.41
CA ILE A 169 -15.65 6.26 4.60
C ILE A 169 -15.32 6.35 6.09
N PHE A 170 -14.11 5.93 6.42
CA PHE A 170 -13.44 6.20 7.68
C PHE A 170 -12.20 7.06 7.40
N LEU A 171 -12.19 8.28 7.92
CA LEU A 171 -11.00 9.11 7.97
C LEU A 171 -10.14 8.60 9.12
N ASN A 172 -8.99 8.05 8.80
CA ASN A 172 -8.08 7.39 9.72
C ASN A 172 -6.64 7.67 9.26
N ASP A 173 -5.63 7.51 10.12
CA ASP A 173 -4.25 7.85 9.74
C ASP A 173 -4.20 9.28 9.13
N GLU A 174 -4.95 10.20 9.75
CA GLU A 174 -5.37 11.46 9.15
C GLU A 174 -4.46 12.64 9.51
N GLU A 175 -3.26 12.39 10.02
CA GLU A 175 -2.33 13.43 10.47
C GLU A 175 -2.00 14.43 9.35
N GLU A 176 -1.96 13.99 8.09
CA GLU A 176 -1.81 14.86 6.91
C GLU A 176 -3.07 15.68 6.61
N LEU A 177 -4.25 15.12 6.80
CA LEU A 177 -5.51 15.87 6.65
C LEU A 177 -5.63 16.95 7.73
N GLU A 178 -5.16 16.67 8.95
CA GLU A 178 -5.08 17.68 10.00
C GLU A 178 -4.07 18.77 9.65
N ALA A 179 -2.86 18.39 9.20
CA ALA A 179 -1.84 19.35 8.79
C ALA A 179 -2.33 20.26 7.68
N TRP A 180 -2.97 19.69 6.66
CA TRP A 180 -3.61 20.45 5.58
C TRP A 180 -4.74 21.36 6.10
N SER A 181 -5.64 20.84 6.96
CA SER A 181 -6.77 21.64 7.47
C SER A 181 -6.30 22.86 8.26
N LYS A 182 -5.28 22.71 9.12
CA LYS A 182 -4.68 23.80 9.89
C LYS A 182 -4.00 24.87 9.02
N LEU A 183 -3.49 24.48 7.84
CA LEU A 183 -2.83 25.41 6.92
C LEU A 183 -3.84 26.15 6.02
N HIS A 184 -4.94 25.51 5.65
CA HIS A 184 -5.85 25.98 4.60
C HIS A 184 -7.24 26.41 5.07
N THR A 185 -7.55 26.25 6.35
CA THR A 185 -8.83 26.66 6.94
C THR A 185 -8.62 27.58 8.15
N GLU A 186 -9.70 28.22 8.61
CA GLU A 186 -9.68 29.02 9.84
C GLU A 186 -9.76 28.13 11.11
N ASP A 187 -9.97 26.83 10.94
CA ASP A 187 -10.07 25.87 12.04
C ASP A 187 -8.66 25.41 12.46
N ASP A 188 -8.43 25.29 13.77
CA ASP A 188 -7.21 24.68 14.33
C ASP A 188 -7.32 23.15 14.46
N THR A 189 -8.33 22.56 13.81
CA THR A 189 -8.59 21.12 13.78
C THR A 189 -9.02 20.71 12.36
N ILE A 190 -9.50 19.48 12.17
CA ILE A 190 -10.03 19.05 10.87
C ILE A 190 -11.36 19.74 10.54
N GLY A 191 -12.16 20.22 11.48
CA GLY A 191 -13.45 20.82 11.13
C GLY A 191 -13.85 21.99 12.00
N PRO A 192 -15.00 22.63 11.69
CA PRO A 192 -16.06 22.18 10.77
C PRO A 192 -15.88 22.47 9.26
N VAL A 193 -14.97 23.34 8.84
CA VAL A 193 -14.84 23.79 7.43
C VAL A 193 -14.45 22.63 6.51
N THR A 194 -13.42 21.85 6.84
CA THR A 194 -13.05 20.70 6.00
C THR A 194 -14.15 19.64 5.98
N TYR A 195 -14.83 19.39 7.10
CA TYR A 195 -15.97 18.46 7.12
C TYR A 195 -17.10 18.89 6.18
N ALA A 196 -17.36 20.19 6.01
CA ALA A 196 -18.35 20.66 5.03
C ALA A 196 -17.99 20.20 3.61
N HIS A 197 -16.71 20.29 3.23
CA HIS A 197 -16.21 19.83 1.94
C HIS A 197 -16.24 18.30 1.81
N ILE A 198 -15.95 17.55 2.89
CA ILE A 198 -16.02 16.09 2.90
C ILE A 198 -17.47 15.61 2.80
N PHE A 199 -18.40 16.25 3.50
CA PHE A 199 -19.83 15.90 3.43
C PHE A 199 -20.41 16.19 2.05
N GLU A 200 -20.04 17.31 1.41
CA GLU A 200 -20.41 17.56 0.01
C GLU A 200 -19.88 16.45 -0.91
N LEU A 201 -18.61 16.06 -0.76
CA LEU A 201 -18.00 14.99 -1.54
C LEU A 201 -18.77 13.66 -1.38
N LEU A 202 -19.04 13.25 -0.14
CA LEU A 202 -19.78 12.02 0.16
C LEU A 202 -21.15 12.03 -0.50
N LEU A 203 -21.91 13.12 -0.39
CA LEU A 203 -23.23 13.22 -1.00
C LEU A 203 -23.16 13.18 -2.54
N ARG A 204 -22.15 13.83 -3.15
CA ARG A 204 -21.91 13.77 -4.61
C ARG A 204 -21.52 12.36 -5.08
N LEU A 205 -20.82 11.59 -4.23
CA LEU A 205 -20.50 10.18 -4.46
C LEU A 205 -21.66 9.22 -4.06
N LYS A 206 -22.83 9.76 -3.74
CA LYS A 206 -24.02 9.02 -3.27
C LYS A 206 -23.78 8.18 -2.01
N ALA A 207 -22.87 8.64 -1.15
CA ALA A 207 -22.62 8.12 0.19
C ALA A 207 -23.42 8.91 1.24
N ASN A 208 -23.60 8.31 2.42
CA ASN A 208 -24.40 8.88 3.50
C ASN A 208 -23.81 8.68 4.90
N TYR A 209 -22.66 8.00 5.02
CA TYR A 209 -22.12 7.56 6.29
C TYR A 209 -20.65 7.96 6.44
N ILE A 210 -20.23 8.27 7.66
CA ILE A 210 -18.83 8.59 7.97
C ILE A 210 -18.43 8.08 9.35
N TRP A 211 -17.21 7.54 9.45
CA TRP A 211 -16.44 7.50 10.69
C TRP A 211 -15.43 8.66 10.63
N PRO A 212 -15.54 9.64 11.54
CA PRO A 212 -14.66 10.79 11.53
C PRO A 212 -13.26 10.45 12.06
N ALA A 213 -12.33 11.37 11.79
CA ALA A 213 -11.00 11.41 12.38
C ALA A 213 -11.02 11.26 13.90
N MET A 214 -10.04 10.53 14.44
CA MET A 214 -9.96 10.19 15.86
C MET A 214 -8.53 10.06 16.43
N HIS A 215 -7.47 10.08 15.60
CA HIS A 215 -6.07 10.01 16.03
C HIS A 215 -5.53 11.35 16.58
N VAL A 216 -5.83 12.46 15.91
CA VAL A 216 -5.25 13.78 16.21
C VAL A 216 -6.12 14.68 17.10
N ASN A 217 -7.43 14.52 17.00
CA ASN A 217 -8.45 15.26 17.74
C ASN A 217 -9.68 14.34 17.93
N TYR A 218 -10.84 14.89 18.28
CA TYR A 218 -12.08 14.12 18.37
C TYR A 218 -13.27 14.92 17.84
N PHE A 219 -14.13 14.27 17.05
CA PHE A 219 -15.24 14.91 16.32
C PHE A 219 -16.19 15.72 17.21
N ASN A 220 -16.54 15.18 18.38
CA ASN A 220 -17.42 15.81 19.36
C ASN A 220 -16.73 16.93 20.17
N GLY A 221 -15.44 17.22 19.90
CA GLY A 221 -14.73 18.35 20.51
C GLY A 221 -15.33 19.69 20.10
N ASP A 222 -15.83 19.78 18.87
CA ASP A 222 -16.62 20.89 18.37
C ASP A 222 -18.06 20.44 18.04
N PRO A 223 -19.07 20.90 18.79
CA PRO A 223 -20.48 20.59 18.54
C PRO A 223 -21.00 21.01 17.15
N GLU A 224 -20.34 21.94 16.45
CA GLU A 224 -20.74 22.33 15.10
C GLU A 224 -20.53 21.21 14.08
N ASN A 225 -19.59 20.28 14.32
CA ASN A 225 -19.36 19.13 13.45
C ASN A 225 -20.62 18.24 13.35
N GLY A 226 -21.22 17.88 14.48
CA GLY A 226 -22.45 17.08 14.53
C GLY A 226 -23.67 17.81 13.96
N LYS A 227 -23.82 19.11 14.27
CA LYS A 227 -24.87 19.95 13.68
C LYS A 227 -24.77 20.04 12.17
N LEU A 228 -23.54 20.16 11.65
CA LEU A 228 -23.27 20.24 10.22
C LEU A 228 -23.60 18.91 9.53
N ALA A 229 -23.22 17.78 10.12
CA ALA A 229 -23.54 16.45 9.60
C ALA A 229 -25.07 16.27 9.47
N GLU A 230 -25.85 16.54 10.53
CA GLU A 230 -27.31 16.47 10.48
C GLU A 230 -27.90 17.47 9.47
N LYS A 231 -27.39 18.71 9.43
CA LYS A 231 -27.83 19.75 8.49
C LYS A 231 -27.68 19.30 7.04
N MET A 232 -26.59 18.64 6.70
CA MET A 232 -26.29 18.15 5.35
C MET A 232 -26.86 16.74 5.07
N GLY A 233 -27.32 16.03 6.10
CA GLY A 233 -27.92 14.70 5.99
C GLY A 233 -26.93 13.54 6.05
N ILE A 234 -25.72 13.75 6.59
CA ILE A 234 -24.71 12.71 6.83
C ILE A 234 -24.96 12.02 8.16
N ILE A 235 -24.87 10.69 8.15
CA ILE A 235 -24.99 9.83 9.32
C ILE A 235 -23.60 9.60 9.91
N VAL A 236 -23.41 9.92 11.19
CA VAL A 236 -22.12 9.75 11.88
C VAL A 236 -22.11 8.43 12.64
N GLY A 237 -21.06 7.64 12.48
CA GLY A 237 -20.75 6.50 13.32
C GLY A 237 -19.31 6.57 13.83
N THR A 238 -18.86 5.51 14.51
CA THR A 238 -17.50 5.43 15.04
C THR A 238 -16.88 4.06 14.89
N SER A 239 -15.54 4.02 14.95
CA SER A 239 -14.72 2.83 14.83
C SER A 239 -14.95 1.81 15.96
N HIS A 240 -14.36 0.63 15.84
CA HIS A 240 -14.51 -0.53 16.74
C HIS A 240 -14.06 -0.35 18.20
N CYS A 241 -13.46 0.78 18.54
CA CYS A 241 -12.97 1.09 19.88
C CYS A 241 -13.65 2.32 20.50
N ASP A 242 -14.47 3.00 19.71
CA ASP A 242 -15.11 4.26 20.04
C ASP A 242 -16.59 4.02 20.33
N MET A 243 -16.85 3.59 21.55
CA MET A 243 -18.20 3.19 21.99
C MET A 243 -19.12 4.39 22.14
N LEU A 244 -20.34 4.26 21.61
CA LEU A 244 -21.39 5.27 21.71
C LEU A 244 -20.92 6.68 21.27
N LEU A 245 -20.18 6.76 20.16
CA LEU A 245 -19.66 7.99 19.55
C LEU A 245 -18.56 8.72 20.37
N ARG A 246 -17.88 8.02 21.28
CA ARG A 246 -16.76 8.59 22.05
C ARG A 246 -15.42 8.20 21.44
N SER A 247 -14.59 9.18 21.07
CA SER A 247 -13.25 8.97 20.51
C SER A 247 -12.22 8.88 21.63
N ASN A 248 -12.01 7.68 22.15
CA ASN A 248 -11.41 7.49 23.47
C ASN A 248 -9.97 8.01 23.59
N GLN A 249 -9.18 7.95 22.50
CA GLN A 249 -7.76 8.35 22.51
C GLN A 249 -7.58 9.80 23.01
N ASN A 250 -8.35 10.73 22.46
CA ASN A 250 -8.19 12.16 22.71
C ASN A 250 -9.29 12.74 23.60
N GLU A 251 -10.35 11.98 23.90
CA GLU A 251 -11.51 12.47 24.65
C GLU A 251 -11.51 12.02 26.13
N TRP A 252 -11.13 10.77 26.43
CA TRP A 252 -11.29 10.17 27.76
C TRP A 252 -10.51 10.92 28.86
N THR A 253 -9.21 11.13 28.64
CA THR A 253 -8.34 11.77 29.63
C THR A 253 -8.71 13.24 29.89
N PRO A 254 -8.92 14.08 28.86
CA PRO A 254 -9.42 15.45 29.08
C PRO A 254 -10.79 15.51 29.76
N TRP A 255 -11.70 14.57 29.43
CA TRP A 255 -13.02 14.50 30.06
C TRP A 255 -12.92 14.20 31.57
N LEU A 256 -12.13 13.19 31.98
CA LEU A 256 -11.88 12.88 33.38
C LEU A 256 -11.35 14.10 34.15
N LYS A 257 -10.36 14.78 33.56
CA LYS A 257 -9.76 15.99 34.15
C LYS A 257 -10.79 17.10 34.32
N LYS A 258 -11.66 17.33 33.31
CA LYS A 258 -12.75 18.31 33.36
C LYS A 258 -13.77 17.99 34.45
N LYS A 259 -14.03 16.71 34.70
CA LYS A 259 -14.94 16.23 35.76
C LYS A 259 -14.31 16.18 37.15
N GLY A 260 -13.00 16.37 37.26
CA GLY A 260 -12.28 16.23 38.53
C GLY A 260 -12.19 14.78 39.02
N TYR A 261 -12.23 13.82 38.10
CA TYR A 261 -12.06 12.41 38.40
C TYR A 261 -10.58 12.02 38.35
N GLU A 262 -10.10 11.36 39.40
CA GLU A 262 -8.74 10.86 39.52
C GLU A 262 -8.76 9.33 39.70
N ASN A 263 -7.70 8.66 39.23
CA ASN A 263 -7.50 7.21 39.38
C ASN A 263 -8.62 6.34 38.76
N ILE A 264 -9.28 6.83 37.70
CA ILE A 264 -10.25 6.06 36.92
C ILE A 264 -9.54 5.45 35.72
N ARG A 265 -9.80 4.16 35.46
CA ARG A 265 -9.25 3.44 34.30
C ARG A 265 -10.39 3.08 33.35
N TYR A 266 -10.13 3.11 32.05
CA TYR A 266 -11.09 2.65 31.03
C TYR A 266 -11.12 1.10 30.99
N ASP A 267 -11.58 0.50 32.09
CA ASP A 267 -11.68 -0.94 32.32
C ASP A 267 -12.99 -1.23 33.05
N TYR A 268 -13.90 -1.92 32.37
CA TYR A 268 -15.23 -2.23 32.92
C TYR A 268 -15.22 -3.42 33.90
N SER A 269 -14.11 -4.16 33.99
CA SER A 269 -13.95 -5.23 34.96
C SER A 269 -13.84 -4.68 36.39
N LEU A 270 -13.35 -3.44 36.56
CA LEU A 270 -13.29 -2.72 37.84
C LEU A 270 -14.70 -2.35 38.34
N PRO A 271 -15.09 -2.71 39.58
CA PRO A 271 -16.47 -2.53 40.07
C PRO A 271 -16.80 -1.09 40.51
N ASP A 272 -18.04 -0.91 41.01
CA ASP A 272 -18.53 0.29 41.69
C ASP A 272 -18.34 1.60 40.91
N LYS A 273 -17.63 2.57 41.50
CA LYS A 273 -17.46 3.94 41.00
C LYS A 273 -16.84 3.98 39.59
N ASN A 274 -15.96 3.04 39.24
CA ASN A 274 -15.30 3.04 37.93
C ASN A 274 -16.31 2.79 36.80
N ARG A 275 -17.22 1.81 36.97
CA ARG A 275 -18.29 1.51 36.00
C ARG A 275 -19.26 2.65 35.85
N GLU A 276 -19.70 3.26 36.96
CA GLU A 276 -20.66 4.35 36.89
C GLU A 276 -20.09 5.58 36.17
N ILE A 277 -18.79 5.86 36.33
CA ILE A 277 -18.11 6.94 35.58
C ILE A 277 -17.99 6.61 34.09
N ILE A 278 -17.70 5.36 33.72
CA ILE A 278 -17.70 4.94 32.31
C ILE A 278 -19.11 5.07 31.69
N LYS A 279 -20.16 4.72 32.45
CA LYS A 279 -21.56 4.91 31.99
C LYS A 279 -21.92 6.38 31.84
N GLU A 280 -21.53 7.24 32.79
CA GLU A 280 -21.73 8.70 32.70
C GLU A 280 -21.06 9.25 31.43
N TYR A 281 -19.82 8.84 31.18
CA TYR A 281 -19.09 9.20 29.98
C TYR A 281 -19.84 8.78 28.71
N TRP A 282 -20.35 7.56 28.63
CA TRP A 282 -21.15 7.14 27.48
C TRP A 282 -22.49 7.87 27.36
N ALA A 283 -23.22 8.06 28.45
CA ALA A 283 -24.54 8.70 28.45
C ALA A 283 -24.48 10.13 27.92
N GLU A 284 -23.50 10.91 28.34
CA GLU A 284 -23.31 12.29 27.86
C GLU A 284 -23.06 12.38 26.34
N SER A 285 -22.46 11.37 25.73
CA SER A 285 -22.30 11.33 24.27
C SER A 285 -23.64 11.11 23.56
N VAL A 286 -24.46 10.22 24.10
CA VAL A 286 -25.82 9.95 23.61
C VAL A 286 -26.69 11.20 23.78
N GLU A 287 -26.55 11.93 24.89
CA GLU A 287 -27.24 13.19 25.13
C GLU A 287 -26.83 14.28 24.12
N MET A 288 -25.53 14.41 23.85
CA MET A 288 -25.00 15.36 22.88
C MET A 288 -25.51 15.11 21.46
N ASN A 289 -25.69 13.84 21.09
CA ASN A 289 -26.10 13.41 19.75
C ASN A 289 -27.58 13.04 19.66
N GLN A 290 -28.38 13.34 20.70
CA GLN A 290 -29.74 12.83 20.82
C GLN A 290 -30.67 13.30 19.70
N ASP A 291 -30.38 14.42 19.03
CA ASP A 291 -31.20 15.00 17.96
C ASP A 291 -30.68 14.70 16.55
N TYR A 292 -29.57 13.98 16.41
CA TYR A 292 -28.91 13.71 15.14
C TYR A 292 -29.16 12.29 14.65
N GLU A 293 -29.06 12.09 13.33
CA GLU A 293 -29.04 10.75 12.74
C GLU A 293 -27.63 10.14 12.87
N VAL A 294 -27.48 9.19 13.81
CA VAL A 294 -26.19 8.58 14.15
C VAL A 294 -26.29 7.06 14.29
N CYS A 295 -25.13 6.40 14.20
CA CYS A 295 -24.96 4.99 14.49
C CYS A 295 -24.14 4.79 15.76
N TYR A 296 -24.68 4.04 16.71
CA TYR A 296 -24.05 3.78 18.00
C TYR A 296 -23.24 2.47 17.98
N THR A 297 -21.92 2.56 18.01
CA THR A 297 -21.07 1.38 18.20
C THR A 297 -21.19 0.88 19.65
N VAL A 298 -21.51 -0.40 19.81
CA VAL A 298 -21.66 -1.10 21.10
C VAL A 298 -20.58 -2.15 21.28
N GLY A 299 -20.33 -2.57 22.53
CA GLY A 299 -19.21 -3.42 22.92
C GLY A 299 -18.19 -2.65 23.75
N MET A 300 -16.95 -3.14 23.84
CA MET A 300 -15.84 -2.39 24.44
C MET A 300 -14.51 -3.01 24.04
N ARG A 301 -13.56 -2.14 23.70
CA ARG A 301 -12.12 -2.42 23.61
C ARG A 301 -11.36 -1.41 24.46
N GLY A 302 -10.04 -1.49 24.51
CA GLY A 302 -9.23 -0.51 25.22
C GLY A 302 -9.21 0.86 24.51
N ILE A 303 -8.44 1.80 25.05
CA ILE A 303 -8.26 3.13 24.45
C ILE A 303 -7.50 2.96 23.11
N HIS A 304 -7.91 3.71 22.08
CA HIS A 304 -7.42 3.60 20.71
C HIS A 304 -7.63 2.18 20.15
N ASP A 305 -6.61 1.43 19.77
CA ASP A 305 -6.77 0.09 19.19
C ASP A 305 -6.23 -1.02 20.13
N SER A 306 -6.14 -0.71 21.43
CA SER A 306 -5.75 -1.70 22.43
C SER A 306 -6.87 -2.72 22.69
N GLY A 307 -6.49 -3.96 23.03
CA GLY A 307 -7.44 -5.04 23.23
C GLY A 307 -8.40 -4.80 24.39
N PHE A 308 -9.48 -5.59 24.50
CA PHE A 308 -10.43 -5.50 25.62
C PHE A 308 -9.74 -5.70 26.99
N VAL A 309 -9.50 -4.58 27.69
CA VAL A 309 -8.78 -4.52 28.97
C VAL A 309 -9.69 -5.03 30.08
N THR A 310 -9.23 -6.09 30.77
CA THR A 310 -9.98 -6.75 31.84
C THR A 310 -9.08 -7.12 33.02
N GLU A 311 -8.45 -6.12 33.64
CA GLU A 311 -7.37 -6.32 34.63
C GLU A 311 -7.73 -7.31 35.74
N THR A 312 -8.94 -7.18 36.31
CA THR A 312 -9.40 -8.05 37.41
C THR A 312 -9.59 -9.51 36.98
N ILE A 313 -9.84 -9.76 35.69
CA ILE A 313 -9.99 -11.09 35.12
C ILE A 313 -8.63 -11.64 34.68
N ASP A 314 -7.78 -10.78 34.11
CA ASP A 314 -6.47 -11.14 33.58
C ASP A 314 -5.46 -11.48 34.69
N GLN A 315 -5.50 -10.76 35.81
CA GLN A 315 -4.61 -10.97 36.95
C GLN A 315 -5.10 -12.06 37.92
N ASP A 316 -6.30 -12.60 37.72
CA ASP A 316 -6.84 -13.67 38.56
C ASP A 316 -6.16 -15.01 38.21
N ALA A 317 -5.11 -15.34 38.99
CA ALA A 317 -4.34 -16.56 38.83
C ALA A 317 -5.13 -17.83 39.20
N SER A 318 -6.33 -17.71 39.79
CA SER A 318 -7.18 -18.86 40.10
C SER A 318 -7.95 -19.38 38.88
N LEU A 319 -8.06 -18.58 37.81
CA LEU A 319 -8.81 -18.92 36.61
C LEU A 319 -7.97 -19.72 35.63
N THR A 320 -8.58 -20.77 35.10
CA THR A 320 -8.08 -21.41 33.87
C THR A 320 -8.27 -20.47 32.66
N PRO A 321 -7.53 -20.67 31.55
CA PRO A 321 -7.72 -19.88 30.34
C PRO A 321 -9.16 -19.90 29.82
N GLN A 322 -9.85 -21.05 29.93
CA GLN A 322 -11.25 -21.18 29.52
C GLN A 322 -12.18 -20.36 30.41
N GLU A 323 -12.07 -20.48 31.74
CA GLU A 323 -12.88 -19.69 32.68
C GLU A 323 -12.62 -18.18 32.52
N ARG A 324 -11.39 -17.80 32.19
CA ARG A 324 -11.03 -16.41 31.88
C ARG A 324 -11.80 -15.91 30.66
N THR A 325 -11.79 -16.67 29.57
CA THR A 325 -12.56 -16.34 28.35
C THR A 325 -14.05 -16.25 28.65
N GLU A 326 -14.63 -17.21 29.38
CA GLU A 326 -16.04 -17.20 29.76
C GLU A 326 -16.41 -15.96 30.62
N LYS A 327 -15.54 -15.55 31.55
CA LYS A 327 -15.73 -14.31 32.33
C LYS A 327 -15.65 -13.06 31.43
N LYS A 328 -14.71 -13.01 30.47
CA LYS A 328 -14.62 -11.89 29.51
C LYS A 328 -15.86 -11.78 28.64
N ILE A 329 -16.37 -12.92 28.15
CA ILE A 329 -17.63 -12.98 27.39
C ILE A 329 -18.78 -12.40 28.22
N LYS A 330 -19.01 -12.91 29.44
CA LYS A 330 -20.08 -12.41 30.33
C LYS A 330 -19.94 -10.92 30.66
N LEU A 331 -18.70 -10.44 30.84
CA LEU A 331 -18.45 -9.02 31.07
C LEU A 331 -18.86 -8.19 29.84
N LEU A 332 -18.46 -8.61 28.64
CA LEU A 332 -18.80 -7.90 27.41
C LEU A 332 -20.31 -7.92 27.11
N GLU A 333 -21.01 -9.04 27.38
CA GLU A 333 -22.48 -9.11 27.34
C GLU A 333 -23.11 -8.07 28.29
N LYS A 334 -22.57 -7.94 29.50
CA LYS A 334 -23.01 -6.93 30.46
C LYS A 334 -22.75 -5.51 29.95
N VAL A 335 -21.59 -5.24 29.35
CA VAL A 335 -21.29 -3.93 28.76
C VAL A 335 -22.35 -3.56 27.72
N ILE A 336 -22.63 -4.47 26.78
CA ILE A 336 -23.61 -4.23 25.71
C ILE A 336 -25.01 -4.00 26.30
N CYS A 337 -25.38 -4.77 27.33
CA CYS A 337 -26.66 -4.59 28.02
C CYS A 337 -26.77 -3.19 28.65
N ASP A 338 -25.76 -2.77 29.41
CA ASP A 338 -25.74 -1.46 30.08
C ASP A 338 -25.71 -0.30 29.06
N GLN A 339 -24.99 -0.43 27.94
CA GLN A 339 -24.99 0.55 26.84
C GLN A 339 -26.36 0.70 26.19
N ARG A 340 -27.07 -0.41 25.96
CA ARG A 340 -28.43 -0.38 25.40
C ARG A 340 -29.45 0.22 26.37
N GLN A 341 -29.24 0.02 27.67
CA GLN A 341 -30.02 0.70 28.69
C GLN A 341 -29.83 2.22 28.60
N ILE A 342 -28.59 2.70 28.50
CA ILE A 342 -28.28 4.13 28.29
C ILE A 342 -29.04 4.69 27.07
N LEU A 343 -29.00 3.99 25.93
CA LEU A 343 -29.73 4.42 24.72
C LEU A 343 -31.24 4.58 24.97
N THR A 344 -31.83 3.69 25.76
CA THR A 344 -33.26 3.71 26.07
C THR A 344 -33.61 4.81 27.08
N GLU A 345 -32.75 5.04 28.07
CA GLU A 345 -32.93 6.05 29.11
C GLU A 345 -32.78 7.47 28.56
N VAL A 346 -31.80 7.70 27.69
CA VAL A 346 -31.51 9.03 27.12
C VAL A 346 -32.44 9.35 25.96
N LEU A 347 -32.60 8.44 24.99
CA LEU A 347 -33.39 8.71 23.76
C LEU A 347 -34.88 8.44 23.94
N GLY A 348 -35.28 7.78 25.04
CA GLY A 348 -36.62 7.25 25.24
C GLY A 348 -36.86 5.90 24.55
N GLU A 349 -37.93 5.22 24.93
CA GLU A 349 -38.14 3.81 24.59
C GLU A 349 -38.27 3.53 23.08
N ASP A 350 -38.96 4.41 22.34
CA ASP A 350 -39.15 4.21 20.89
C ASP A 350 -37.86 4.48 20.10
N LYS A 351 -37.20 5.63 20.35
CA LYS A 351 -35.96 6.01 19.65
C LYS A 351 -34.79 5.13 20.05
N GLY A 352 -34.65 4.80 21.33
CA GLY A 352 -33.62 3.90 21.84
C GLY A 352 -33.69 2.49 21.23
N LYS A 353 -34.89 1.92 21.07
CA LYS A 353 -35.08 0.60 20.44
C LYS A 353 -34.86 0.61 18.92
N LYS A 354 -35.03 1.76 18.26
CA LYS A 354 -34.83 1.93 16.81
C LYS A 354 -33.43 2.45 16.45
N ALA A 355 -32.64 2.85 17.45
CA ALA A 355 -31.28 3.37 17.25
C ALA A 355 -30.43 2.34 16.50
N VAL A 356 -29.78 2.80 15.43
CA VAL A 356 -28.87 1.98 14.63
C VAL A 356 -27.65 1.66 15.48
N GLN A 357 -27.32 0.38 15.58
CA GLN A 357 -26.24 -0.12 16.42
C GLN A 357 -25.33 -1.06 15.65
N THR A 358 -24.04 -0.95 15.89
CA THR A 358 -22.99 -1.77 15.28
C THR A 358 -22.14 -2.46 16.32
N PHE A 359 -21.77 -3.70 16.04
CA PHE A 359 -20.77 -4.46 16.80
C PHE A 359 -19.73 -5.01 15.82
N ILE A 360 -18.45 -4.82 16.14
CA ILE A 360 -17.34 -5.18 15.26
C ILE A 360 -16.48 -6.25 15.96
N PRO A 361 -16.66 -7.55 15.64
CA PRO A 361 -15.82 -8.62 16.18
C PRO A 361 -14.43 -8.59 15.54
N TYR A 362 -13.58 -7.67 16.01
CA TYR A 362 -12.26 -7.42 15.46
C TYR A 362 -11.14 -7.87 16.41
N LYS A 363 -10.05 -8.38 15.83
CA LYS A 363 -8.87 -8.90 16.56
C LYS A 363 -9.28 -9.88 17.66
N GLU A 364 -8.99 -9.57 18.92
CA GLU A 364 -9.26 -10.45 20.06
C GLU A 364 -10.75 -10.61 20.37
N VAL A 365 -11.59 -9.66 19.96
CA VAL A 365 -13.05 -9.74 20.15
C VAL A 365 -13.67 -10.80 19.24
N LEU A 366 -13.05 -11.10 18.10
CA LEU A 366 -13.50 -12.19 17.21
C LEU A 366 -13.45 -13.54 17.95
N ASP A 367 -12.38 -13.80 18.71
CA ASP A 367 -12.23 -15.02 19.49
C ASP A 367 -13.29 -15.11 20.61
N LEU A 368 -13.67 -13.98 21.23
CA LEU A 368 -14.77 -13.93 22.20
C LEU A 368 -16.12 -14.22 21.55
N TYR A 369 -16.33 -13.69 20.34
CA TYR A 369 -17.54 -13.93 19.55
C TYR A 369 -17.66 -15.41 19.16
N ASP A 370 -16.58 -16.01 18.66
CA ASP A 370 -16.52 -17.44 18.37
C ASP A 370 -16.61 -18.33 19.62
N GLY A 371 -16.19 -17.80 20.77
CA GLY A 371 -16.37 -18.43 22.08
C GLY A 371 -17.81 -18.44 22.60
N GLY A 372 -18.77 -17.81 21.91
CA GLY A 372 -20.20 -17.87 22.23
C GLY A 372 -20.82 -16.58 22.76
N LEU A 373 -20.17 -15.42 22.60
CA LEU A 373 -20.72 -14.11 22.95
C LEU A 373 -22.08 -13.88 22.26
N GLN A 374 -23.11 -13.59 23.05
CA GLN A 374 -24.44 -13.31 22.51
C GLN A 374 -24.60 -11.83 22.14
N ILE A 375 -24.92 -11.57 20.87
CA ILE A 375 -25.18 -10.21 20.37
C ILE A 375 -26.67 -10.05 20.04
N PRO A 376 -27.36 -9.00 20.55
CA PRO A 376 -28.78 -8.78 20.27
C PRO A 376 -29.11 -8.75 18.77
N GLU A 377 -30.23 -9.39 18.38
CA GLU A 377 -30.57 -9.66 16.96
C GLU A 377 -30.69 -8.44 16.06
N ASP A 378 -30.99 -7.25 16.59
CA ASP A 378 -31.05 -5.98 15.85
C ASP A 378 -29.70 -5.27 15.65
N VAL A 379 -28.64 -5.68 16.34
CA VAL A 379 -27.31 -5.08 16.17
C VAL A 379 -26.67 -5.60 14.89
N THR A 380 -26.21 -4.69 14.03
CA THR A 380 -25.49 -5.02 12.81
C THR A 380 -24.08 -5.52 13.14
N LEU A 381 -23.71 -6.70 12.64
CA LEU A 381 -22.35 -7.22 12.75
C LEU A 381 -21.49 -6.67 11.61
N ILE A 382 -20.39 -5.99 11.91
CA ILE A 382 -19.46 -5.49 10.89
C ILE A 382 -18.27 -6.44 10.77
N TRP A 383 -18.13 -7.07 9.61
CA TRP A 383 -17.01 -7.95 9.29
C TRP A 383 -15.86 -7.15 8.70
N VAL A 384 -14.63 -7.53 9.03
CA VAL A 384 -13.42 -6.79 8.65
C VAL A 384 -12.55 -7.65 7.74
N ASP A 385 -11.87 -7.02 6.80
CA ASP A 385 -10.74 -7.63 6.10
C ASP A 385 -9.53 -7.80 7.04
N ASP A 386 -8.42 -8.32 6.51
CA ASP A 386 -7.16 -8.47 7.23
C ASP A 386 -6.30 -7.20 7.22
N ASN A 387 -6.92 -6.07 6.91
CA ASN A 387 -6.30 -4.77 6.65
C ASN A 387 -5.45 -4.70 5.37
N PHE A 388 -5.35 -5.77 4.57
CA PHE A 388 -4.66 -5.81 3.27
C PHE A 388 -5.61 -6.20 2.13
N GLY A 389 -6.92 -6.02 2.34
CA GLY A 389 -7.93 -6.23 1.33
C GLY A 389 -8.36 -7.70 1.15
N TYR A 390 -8.09 -8.60 2.11
CA TYR A 390 -8.63 -9.96 2.09
C TYR A 390 -9.64 -10.16 3.23
N MET A 391 -10.87 -10.56 2.91
CA MET A 391 -11.87 -10.81 3.95
C MET A 391 -11.43 -11.92 4.90
N ARG A 392 -11.39 -11.63 6.20
CA ARG A 392 -11.07 -12.64 7.23
C ARG A 392 -12.16 -13.68 7.35
N ARG A 393 -13.43 -13.23 7.34
CA ARG A 393 -14.60 -14.08 7.57
C ARG A 393 -15.84 -13.54 6.87
N TYR A 394 -16.71 -14.47 6.49
CA TYR A 394 -18.06 -14.20 6.00
C TYR A 394 -19.11 -14.72 6.99
N PRO A 395 -20.32 -14.12 7.05
CA PRO A 395 -21.35 -14.57 7.96
C PRO A 395 -21.81 -15.99 7.62
N GLN A 396 -21.96 -16.81 8.66
CA GLN A 396 -22.54 -18.14 8.61
C GLN A 396 -24.05 -18.07 8.30
N LYS A 397 -24.65 -19.24 8.03
CA LYS A 397 -26.06 -19.36 7.62
C LYS A 397 -27.04 -18.70 8.60
N GLU A 398 -26.82 -18.82 9.91
CA GLU A 398 -27.68 -18.19 10.91
C GLU A 398 -27.38 -16.68 11.05
N GLU A 399 -26.11 -16.28 10.98
CA GLU A 399 -25.70 -14.87 11.02
C GLU A 399 -26.29 -14.05 9.87
N ARG A 400 -26.51 -14.67 8.70
CA ARG A 400 -27.19 -14.04 7.55
C ARG A 400 -28.66 -13.71 7.78
N LYS A 401 -29.33 -14.41 8.72
CA LYS A 401 -30.76 -14.21 9.00
C LYS A 401 -31.02 -13.15 10.06
N ARG A 402 -29.97 -12.67 10.74
CA ARG A 402 -30.09 -11.68 11.82
C ARG A 402 -30.79 -10.42 11.34
N ARG A 403 -31.69 -9.88 12.17
CA ARG A 403 -32.50 -8.70 11.84
C ARG A 403 -31.64 -7.45 11.61
N GLY A 404 -30.56 -7.30 12.37
CA GLY A 404 -29.57 -6.22 12.22
C GLY A 404 -28.74 -6.33 10.95
N GLY A 405 -28.73 -7.49 10.30
CA GLY A 405 -27.93 -7.76 9.11
C GLY A 405 -26.43 -7.73 9.37
N ASN A 406 -25.67 -7.66 8.28
CA ASN A 406 -24.21 -7.70 8.29
C ASN A 406 -23.63 -6.55 7.47
N GLY A 407 -22.56 -5.93 7.96
CA GLY A 407 -21.80 -4.87 7.30
C GLY A 407 -20.33 -5.22 7.12
N LEU A 408 -19.61 -4.31 6.49
CA LEU A 408 -18.23 -4.42 6.02
C LEU A 408 -17.42 -3.22 6.52
N TYR A 409 -16.24 -3.49 7.05
CA TYR A 409 -15.16 -2.53 7.20
C TYR A 409 -13.96 -3.02 6.36
N TYR A 410 -13.49 -2.21 5.42
CA TYR A 410 -12.47 -2.57 4.43
C TYR A 410 -11.37 -1.51 4.38
N HIS A 411 -10.16 -1.85 3.93
CA HIS A 411 -9.02 -0.94 3.94
C HIS A 411 -8.47 -0.59 2.55
N SER A 412 -8.24 0.70 2.30
CA SER A 412 -7.38 1.23 1.23
C SER A 412 -6.18 2.02 1.78
N SER A 413 -6.10 2.21 3.10
CA SER A 413 -4.99 2.76 3.87
C SER A 413 -4.86 1.98 5.18
N TYR A 414 -3.62 1.79 5.67
CA TYR A 414 -3.41 1.15 6.97
C TYR A 414 -2.09 1.56 7.63
N TRP A 415 -2.19 2.23 8.78
CA TRP A 415 -1.09 2.29 9.75
C TRP A 415 -0.98 0.97 10.51
N ALA A 416 -0.09 0.11 10.02
CA ALA A 416 0.10 -1.23 10.54
C ALA A 416 1.14 -1.32 11.67
N SER A 417 1.31 -2.52 12.22
CA SER A 417 2.49 -2.91 13.02
C SER A 417 3.81 -2.56 12.30
N PRO A 418 4.93 -2.37 13.04
CA PRO A 418 6.19 -1.93 12.47
C PRO A 418 6.60 -2.67 11.20
N GLY A 419 6.92 -1.90 10.16
CA GLY A 419 7.37 -2.43 8.86
C GLY A 419 6.25 -2.82 7.88
N MET A 420 4.97 -2.73 8.25
CA MET A 420 3.86 -3.22 7.42
C MET A 420 2.89 -2.13 6.91
N SER A 421 3.05 -0.87 7.33
CA SER A 421 2.14 0.22 6.93
C SER A 421 2.16 0.47 5.42
N TYR A 422 1.03 0.90 4.88
CA TYR A 422 0.92 1.46 3.53
C TYR A 422 -0.04 2.66 3.59
N LEU A 423 0.50 3.86 3.37
CA LEU A 423 -0.16 5.13 3.68
C LEU A 423 -0.02 6.15 2.55
N PHE A 424 0.95 6.00 1.64
CA PHE A 424 1.23 7.00 0.61
C PHE A 424 0.17 6.96 -0.49
N PHE A 425 -0.15 5.77 -0.99
CA PHE A 425 -1.29 5.55 -1.89
C PHE A 425 -1.69 4.08 -1.91
N ASN A 426 -2.94 3.79 -2.29
CA ASN A 426 -3.41 2.42 -2.39
C ASN A 426 -2.69 1.70 -3.56
N SER A 427 -2.28 0.47 -3.27
CA SER A 427 -1.61 -0.45 -4.21
C SER A 427 -2.35 -1.78 -4.32
N ILE A 428 -3.55 -1.89 -3.72
CA ILE A 428 -4.47 -3.02 -3.87
C ILE A 428 -5.26 -2.81 -5.18
N PRO A 429 -5.23 -3.76 -6.14
CA PRO A 429 -5.97 -3.66 -7.37
C PRO A 429 -7.47 -3.58 -7.14
N LEU A 430 -8.16 -2.74 -7.92
CA LEU A 430 -9.62 -2.71 -7.92
C LEU A 430 -10.23 -4.07 -8.30
N ALA A 431 -9.49 -4.92 -9.01
CA ALA A 431 -9.89 -6.30 -9.29
C ALA A 431 -9.99 -7.14 -8.01
N GLN A 432 -9.07 -6.95 -7.05
CA GLN A 432 -9.14 -7.58 -5.72
C GLN A 432 -10.30 -7.00 -4.93
N THR A 433 -10.37 -5.67 -4.82
CA THR A 433 -11.45 -4.97 -4.10
C THR A 433 -12.82 -5.39 -4.62
N GLY A 434 -13.06 -5.29 -5.93
CA GLY A 434 -14.33 -5.66 -6.56
C GLY A 434 -14.68 -7.13 -6.35
N ASN A 435 -13.69 -8.03 -6.36
CA ASN A 435 -13.92 -9.44 -6.07
C ASN A 435 -14.30 -9.69 -4.60
N GLU A 436 -13.63 -9.06 -3.63
CA GLU A 436 -14.04 -9.14 -2.22
C GLU A 436 -15.43 -8.54 -1.99
N LEU A 437 -15.73 -7.36 -2.56
CA LEU A 437 -17.06 -6.74 -2.46
C LEU A 437 -18.16 -7.60 -3.06
N LYS A 438 -17.88 -8.26 -4.20
CA LYS A 438 -18.77 -9.27 -4.79
C LYS A 438 -19.03 -10.41 -3.80
N LYS A 439 -17.98 -10.98 -3.19
CA LYS A 439 -18.10 -12.07 -2.22
C LYS A 439 -18.87 -11.62 -0.97
N CYS A 440 -18.61 -10.42 -0.45
CA CYS A 440 -19.37 -9.83 0.65
C CYS A 440 -20.87 -9.77 0.34
N TRP A 441 -21.23 -9.25 -0.85
CA TRP A 441 -22.63 -9.19 -1.27
C TRP A 441 -23.26 -10.58 -1.45
N GLU A 442 -22.57 -11.51 -2.11
CA GLU A 442 -23.02 -12.89 -2.33
C GLU A 442 -23.23 -13.63 -0.98
N GLN A 443 -22.40 -13.35 0.02
CA GLN A 443 -22.45 -13.98 1.34
C GLN A 443 -23.36 -13.26 2.34
N GLY A 444 -24.06 -12.19 1.96
CA GLY A 444 -25.09 -11.55 2.80
C GLY A 444 -24.61 -10.37 3.65
N ILE A 445 -23.44 -9.81 3.35
CA ILE A 445 -22.94 -8.56 3.94
C ILE A 445 -23.49 -7.38 3.12
N ARG A 446 -24.68 -6.89 3.49
CA ARG A 446 -25.48 -5.98 2.65
C ARG A 446 -26.02 -4.74 3.36
N LYS A 447 -25.75 -4.58 4.66
CA LYS A 447 -26.37 -3.52 5.47
C LYS A 447 -25.58 -2.22 5.45
N MET A 448 -24.28 -2.29 5.72
CA MET A 448 -23.42 -1.12 5.95
C MET A 448 -22.01 -1.39 5.46
N TRP A 449 -21.46 -0.56 4.58
CA TRP A 449 -20.09 -0.69 4.06
C TRP A 449 -19.29 0.59 4.34
N VAL A 450 -18.12 0.42 4.96
CA VAL A 450 -17.21 1.51 5.34
C VAL A 450 -15.81 1.22 4.81
N LEU A 451 -15.20 2.19 4.13
CA LEU A 451 -13.83 2.10 3.63
C LEU A 451 -12.89 2.98 4.46
N ASN A 452 -11.81 2.43 4.99
CA ASN A 452 -10.68 3.23 5.49
C ASN A 452 -9.98 3.91 4.31
N VAL A 453 -10.05 5.24 4.26
CA VAL A 453 -9.50 6.07 3.19
C VAL A 453 -8.29 6.89 3.63
N GLY A 454 -7.66 6.56 4.75
CA GLY A 454 -6.53 7.33 5.23
C GLY A 454 -6.90 8.81 5.44
N ALA A 455 -5.99 9.69 5.02
CA ALA A 455 -6.17 11.14 4.94
C ALA A 455 -7.03 11.62 3.74
N LEU A 456 -7.88 10.75 3.16
CA LEU A 456 -8.70 10.95 1.94
C LEU A 456 -7.90 11.00 0.63
N LYS A 457 -6.89 11.88 0.53
CA LYS A 457 -6.02 11.96 -0.65
C LYS A 457 -4.77 11.09 -0.45
N PRO A 458 -4.24 10.42 -1.50
CA PRO A 458 -4.71 10.41 -2.88
C PRO A 458 -5.49 9.12 -3.20
N LEU A 459 -6.63 8.85 -2.53
CA LEU A 459 -7.43 7.61 -2.69
C LEU A 459 -8.75 7.81 -3.44
N GLU A 460 -8.80 8.77 -4.36
CA GLU A 460 -10.05 9.23 -4.99
C GLU A 460 -10.71 8.14 -5.84
N ILE A 461 -9.95 7.46 -6.71
CA ILE A 461 -10.45 6.38 -7.57
C ILE A 461 -10.95 5.20 -6.72
N ASP A 462 -10.20 4.83 -5.68
CA ASP A 462 -10.52 3.72 -4.77
C ASP A 462 -11.81 4.01 -3.98
N THR A 463 -11.92 5.23 -3.44
CA THR A 463 -13.09 5.71 -2.69
C THR A 463 -14.32 5.69 -3.57
N GLU A 464 -14.24 6.22 -4.78
CA GLU A 464 -15.37 6.25 -5.70
C GLU A 464 -15.75 4.84 -6.18
N PHE A 465 -14.78 3.97 -6.47
CA PHE A 465 -15.06 2.59 -6.86
C PHE A 465 -15.83 1.85 -5.77
N PHE A 466 -15.39 1.94 -4.52
CA PHE A 466 -16.04 1.29 -3.38
C PHE A 466 -17.47 1.78 -3.17
N LEU A 467 -17.68 3.11 -3.17
CA LEU A 467 -18.99 3.71 -2.95
C LEU A 467 -19.95 3.42 -4.09
N ARG A 468 -19.49 3.50 -5.35
CA ARG A 468 -20.30 3.11 -6.51
C ARG A 468 -20.62 1.63 -6.50
N TYR A 469 -19.67 0.77 -6.16
CA TYR A 469 -19.94 -0.67 -6.05
C TYR A 469 -21.02 -0.92 -4.99
N GLY A 470 -20.99 -0.23 -3.84
CA GLY A 470 -22.04 -0.32 -2.82
C GLY A 470 -23.42 0.16 -3.30
N TRP A 471 -23.48 1.14 -4.21
CA TRP A 471 -24.73 1.60 -4.83
C TRP A 471 -25.36 0.54 -5.76
N GLU A 472 -24.53 -0.24 -6.46
CA GLU A 472 -24.96 -1.23 -7.46
C GLU A 472 -24.54 -2.68 -7.14
N ALA A 473 -24.33 -3.00 -5.86
CA ALA A 473 -23.74 -4.27 -5.43
C ALA A 473 -24.51 -5.49 -5.96
N GLY A 474 -25.85 -5.40 -5.99
CA GLY A 474 -26.77 -6.45 -6.42
C GLY A 474 -27.15 -6.43 -7.90
N ARG A 475 -26.72 -5.41 -8.65
CA ARG A 475 -26.99 -5.31 -10.08
C ARG A 475 -26.06 -6.23 -10.86
N LYS A 476 -26.60 -6.97 -11.82
CA LYS A 476 -25.80 -7.85 -12.70
C LYS A 476 -24.97 -7.04 -13.70
N GLU A 477 -25.57 -5.95 -14.18
CA GLU A 477 -24.98 -5.00 -15.11
C GLU A 477 -24.75 -3.71 -14.34
N GLY A 478 -23.49 -3.34 -14.18
CA GLY A 478 -23.05 -2.16 -13.44
C GLY A 478 -21.63 -1.81 -13.87
N GLU A 479 -21.30 -0.52 -13.84
CA GLU A 479 -20.00 -0.02 -14.30
C GLU A 479 -18.84 -0.64 -13.52
N THR A 480 -19.02 -0.89 -12.22
CA THR A 480 -18.01 -1.45 -11.31
C THR A 480 -17.83 -2.96 -11.44
N LYS A 481 -18.65 -3.65 -12.26
CA LYS A 481 -18.53 -5.10 -12.47
C LYS A 481 -17.38 -5.49 -13.40
N ASP A 482 -16.87 -4.53 -14.18
CA ASP A 482 -15.64 -4.64 -14.93
C ASP A 482 -14.73 -3.45 -14.58
N VAL A 483 -13.59 -3.74 -13.96
CA VAL A 483 -12.66 -2.70 -13.49
C VAL A 483 -12.09 -1.85 -14.62
N SER A 484 -11.88 -2.44 -15.80
CA SER A 484 -11.39 -1.71 -16.96
C SER A 484 -12.46 -0.76 -17.50
N GLN A 485 -13.72 -1.20 -17.48
CA GLN A 485 -14.86 -0.35 -17.83
C GLN A 485 -15.00 0.83 -16.86
N PHE A 486 -14.96 0.58 -15.55
CA PHE A 486 -15.03 1.61 -14.55
C PHE A 486 -13.92 2.66 -14.71
N ILE A 487 -12.65 2.25 -14.80
CA ILE A 487 -11.55 3.19 -14.94
C ILE A 487 -11.69 3.99 -16.24
N SER A 488 -12.07 3.34 -17.34
CA SER A 488 -12.27 4.02 -18.63
C SER A 488 -13.37 5.08 -18.55
N CYS A 489 -14.53 4.74 -17.98
CA CYS A 489 -15.63 5.67 -17.78
C CYS A 489 -15.23 6.82 -16.84
N TRP A 490 -14.55 6.49 -15.74
CA TRP A 490 -14.09 7.46 -14.75
C TRP A 490 -13.13 8.48 -15.34
N ILE A 491 -12.14 8.03 -16.13
CA ILE A 491 -11.19 8.92 -16.81
C ILE A 491 -11.90 9.80 -17.83
N ASN A 492 -12.78 9.23 -18.67
CA ASN A 492 -13.48 9.99 -19.70
C ASN A 492 -14.51 10.97 -19.15
N ARG A 493 -15.05 10.73 -17.95
CA ARG A 493 -15.93 11.67 -17.26
C ARG A 493 -15.18 12.89 -16.74
N ASN A 494 -13.94 12.71 -16.27
CA ASN A 494 -13.14 13.78 -15.66
C ASN A 494 -12.20 14.50 -16.66
N PHE A 495 -11.75 13.83 -17.72
CA PHE A 495 -10.71 14.32 -18.64
C PHE A 495 -11.14 14.24 -20.11
N SER A 496 -10.59 15.14 -20.92
CA SER A 496 -10.89 15.26 -22.34
C SER A 496 -10.01 14.30 -23.16
N GLY A 497 -10.38 14.04 -24.41
CA GLY A 497 -9.54 13.27 -25.35
C GLY A 497 -9.80 11.76 -25.43
N ASP A 498 -10.77 11.23 -24.66
CA ASP A 498 -11.20 9.82 -24.73
C ASP A 498 -10.08 8.80 -24.42
N PHE A 499 -9.21 9.13 -23.46
CA PHE A 499 -8.06 8.29 -23.07
C PHE A 499 -8.42 7.13 -22.14
N GLY A 500 -9.70 6.93 -21.81
CA GLY A 500 -10.14 5.99 -20.78
C GLY A 500 -9.63 4.57 -20.94
N VAL A 501 -9.67 4.00 -22.15
CA VAL A 501 -9.20 2.62 -22.41
C VAL A 501 -7.69 2.50 -22.18
N ALA A 502 -6.91 3.48 -22.65
CA ALA A 502 -5.47 3.50 -22.48
C ALA A 502 -5.10 3.66 -20.99
N ALA A 503 -5.79 4.55 -20.27
CA ALA A 503 -5.60 4.74 -18.84
C ALA A 503 -6.01 3.51 -18.01
N ALA A 504 -7.07 2.79 -18.40
CA ALA A 504 -7.48 1.54 -17.75
C ALA A 504 -6.40 0.44 -17.88
N ASP A 505 -5.81 0.26 -19.06
CA ASP A 505 -4.67 -0.65 -19.23
C ASP A 505 -3.48 -0.24 -18.34
N ILE A 506 -3.15 1.06 -18.32
CA ILE A 506 -2.05 1.58 -17.50
C ILE A 506 -2.29 1.31 -16.01
N TYR A 507 -3.47 1.65 -15.51
CA TYR A 507 -3.82 1.52 -14.10
C TYR A 507 -3.81 0.05 -13.66
N ASN A 508 -4.43 -0.85 -14.43
CA ASN A 508 -4.51 -2.25 -14.06
C ASN A 508 -3.11 -2.87 -13.96
N ARG A 509 -2.23 -2.61 -14.94
CA ARG A 509 -0.83 -3.10 -14.89
C ARG A 509 -0.05 -2.46 -13.74
N PHE A 510 -0.24 -1.17 -13.49
CA PHE A 510 0.37 -0.46 -12.36
C PHE A 510 -0.03 -1.08 -11.01
N ALA A 511 -1.32 -1.35 -10.81
CA ALA A 511 -1.83 -1.95 -9.60
C ALA A 511 -1.29 -3.37 -9.40
N GLN A 512 -1.28 -4.20 -10.45
CA GLN A 512 -0.72 -5.56 -10.38
C GLN A 512 0.77 -5.57 -10.01
N LEU A 513 1.56 -4.63 -10.55
CA LEU A 513 2.96 -4.50 -10.19
C LEU A 513 3.11 -4.08 -8.72
N ASN A 514 2.40 -3.03 -8.29
CA ASN A 514 2.54 -2.52 -6.91
C ASN A 514 1.89 -3.41 -5.85
N ASN A 515 0.95 -4.29 -6.19
CA ASN A 515 0.42 -5.24 -5.21
C ASN A 515 1.49 -6.24 -4.77
N VAL A 516 2.33 -6.74 -5.70
CA VAL A 516 3.42 -7.70 -5.39
C VAL A 516 4.39 -7.18 -4.32
N CYS A 517 4.60 -5.86 -4.28
CA CYS A 517 5.31 -5.20 -3.20
C CYS A 517 4.94 -3.72 -3.23
N LYS A 518 4.26 -3.27 -2.17
CA LYS A 518 3.89 -1.87 -1.99
C LYS A 518 5.16 -1.00 -1.92
N PRO A 519 5.16 0.25 -2.39
CA PRO A 519 6.32 1.13 -2.34
C PRO A 519 6.94 1.24 -0.93
N GLU A 520 6.11 1.32 0.11
CA GLU A 520 6.51 1.41 1.52
C GLU A 520 7.13 0.13 2.09
N HIS A 521 6.96 -1.00 1.38
CA HIS A 521 7.46 -2.32 1.77
C HIS A 521 8.74 -2.70 1.03
N LEU A 522 9.24 -1.82 0.16
CA LEU A 522 10.51 -2.04 -0.52
C LEU A 522 11.67 -2.08 0.47
N GLN A 523 12.56 -3.03 0.23
CA GLN A 523 13.75 -3.29 1.04
C GLN A 523 14.85 -3.82 0.11
N SER A 524 16.13 -3.66 0.47
CA SER A 524 17.27 -4.07 -0.39
C SER A 524 17.25 -5.55 -0.77
N ASP A 525 17.46 -5.90 -2.03
CA ASP A 525 17.42 -7.27 -2.57
C ASP A 525 16.00 -7.91 -2.62
N LYS A 526 14.92 -7.11 -2.53
CA LYS A 526 13.53 -7.61 -2.62
C LYS A 526 13.22 -8.26 -3.99
N PHE A 527 13.82 -7.76 -5.07
CA PHE A 527 13.70 -8.32 -6.42
C PHE A 527 15.08 -8.71 -6.94
N SER A 528 15.17 -9.88 -7.57
CA SER A 528 16.46 -10.41 -7.98
C SER A 528 17.09 -9.63 -9.14
N GLN A 529 18.36 -9.27 -8.99
CA GLN A 529 19.15 -8.62 -10.04
C GLN A 529 19.64 -9.57 -11.14
N ALA A 530 19.48 -10.90 -10.95
CA ALA A 530 20.05 -11.92 -11.84
C ALA A 530 19.17 -13.17 -12.05
N ALA A 531 18.24 -13.49 -11.14
CA ALA A 531 17.37 -14.65 -11.31
C ALA A 531 16.42 -14.45 -12.49
N TYR A 532 16.26 -15.51 -13.28
CA TYR A 532 15.30 -15.62 -14.38
C TYR A 532 15.29 -14.41 -15.33
N GLY A 533 16.46 -13.87 -15.70
CA GLY A 533 16.60 -12.78 -16.67
C GLY A 533 16.50 -11.35 -16.10
N ASN A 534 16.99 -11.14 -14.87
CA ASN A 534 16.95 -9.85 -14.14
C ASN A 534 15.52 -9.36 -13.86
N GLU A 535 14.88 -10.05 -12.91
CA GLU A 535 13.55 -9.73 -12.40
C GLU A 535 13.38 -8.24 -12.04
N ALA A 536 14.34 -7.67 -11.31
CA ALA A 536 14.27 -6.30 -10.84
C ALA A 536 14.23 -5.28 -12.00
N LYS A 537 15.05 -5.52 -13.04
CA LYS A 537 15.06 -4.65 -14.23
C LYS A 537 13.75 -4.72 -15.01
N ARG A 538 13.15 -5.90 -15.17
CA ARG A 538 11.85 -6.04 -15.86
C ARG A 538 10.75 -5.26 -15.14
N ARG A 539 10.66 -5.42 -13.81
CA ARG A 539 9.71 -4.65 -12.99
C ARG A 539 9.91 -3.15 -13.20
N LEU A 540 11.16 -2.70 -13.13
CA LEU A 540 11.50 -1.28 -13.30
C LEU A 540 11.12 -0.76 -14.69
N ASP A 541 11.41 -1.52 -15.74
CA ASP A 541 11.08 -1.15 -17.12
C ASP A 541 9.57 -1.05 -17.34
N SER A 542 8.80 -1.99 -16.80
CA SER A 542 7.33 -1.92 -16.86
C SER A 542 6.80 -0.70 -16.10
N LEU A 543 7.30 -0.41 -14.90
CA LEU A 543 6.89 0.80 -14.17
C LEU A 543 7.24 2.08 -14.93
N LYS A 544 8.40 2.11 -15.58
CA LYS A 544 8.80 3.24 -16.42
C LYS A 544 7.88 3.40 -17.62
N GLU A 545 7.58 2.30 -18.33
CA GLU A 545 6.66 2.29 -19.47
C GLU A 545 5.31 2.91 -19.12
N LEU A 546 4.72 2.46 -18.01
CA LEU A 546 3.42 2.92 -17.55
C LEU A 546 3.46 4.40 -17.17
N SER A 547 4.52 4.84 -16.50
CA SER A 547 4.74 6.25 -16.18
C SER A 547 4.90 7.11 -17.44
N ASP A 548 5.66 6.64 -18.44
CA ASP A 548 5.91 7.37 -19.68
C ASP A 548 4.61 7.50 -20.51
N ARG A 549 3.84 6.42 -20.64
CA ARG A 549 2.54 6.41 -21.35
C ARG A 549 1.51 7.33 -20.69
N ALA A 550 1.46 7.37 -19.35
CA ALA A 550 0.61 8.32 -18.64
C ALA A 550 1.10 9.77 -18.81
N GLY A 551 2.42 9.97 -18.89
CA GLY A 551 3.03 11.26 -19.23
C GLY A 551 2.67 11.77 -20.62
N GLU A 552 2.50 10.89 -21.59
CA GLU A 552 2.02 11.22 -22.95
C GLU A 552 0.55 11.65 -22.93
N ILE A 553 -0.30 10.99 -22.14
CA ILE A 553 -1.69 11.41 -21.91
C ILE A 553 -1.70 12.82 -21.31
N TYR A 554 -0.96 13.04 -20.22
CA TYR A 554 -0.86 14.35 -19.54
C TYR A 554 -0.49 15.49 -20.50
N GLN A 555 0.49 15.27 -21.38
CA GLN A 555 0.92 16.29 -22.34
C GLN A 555 -0.16 16.60 -23.40
N CYS A 556 -1.03 15.64 -23.73
CA CYS A 556 -2.15 15.83 -24.64
C CYS A 556 -3.35 16.55 -24.01
N LEU A 557 -3.42 16.62 -22.66
CA LEU A 557 -4.55 17.25 -21.97
C LEU A 557 -4.49 18.79 -22.06
N PRO A 558 -5.67 19.46 -22.09
CA PRO A 558 -5.79 20.90 -21.88
C PRO A 558 -5.10 21.34 -20.58
N ALA A 559 -4.56 22.56 -20.56
CA ALA A 559 -3.77 23.05 -19.42
C ALA A 559 -4.56 23.03 -18.11
N GLU A 560 -5.85 23.34 -18.17
CA GLU A 560 -6.78 23.34 -17.04
C GLU A 560 -7.09 21.94 -16.48
N GLU A 561 -6.87 20.87 -17.25
CA GLU A 561 -7.10 19.48 -16.82
C GLU A 561 -5.83 18.80 -16.27
N ARG A 562 -4.66 19.41 -16.51
CA ARG A 562 -3.36 18.80 -16.20
C ARG A 562 -3.12 18.58 -14.72
N ASP A 563 -3.38 19.56 -13.88
CA ASP A 563 -3.16 19.44 -12.43
C ASP A 563 -4.02 18.32 -11.84
N ALA A 564 -5.32 18.30 -12.19
CA ALA A 564 -6.25 17.24 -11.79
C ALA A 564 -5.77 15.85 -12.25
N PHE A 565 -5.33 15.70 -13.51
CA PHE A 565 -4.81 14.41 -14.00
C PHE A 565 -3.50 14.02 -13.29
N PHE A 566 -2.66 15.00 -12.98
CA PHE A 566 -1.42 14.78 -12.27
C PHE A 566 -1.68 14.18 -10.89
N GLU A 567 -2.54 14.82 -10.08
CA GLU A 567 -2.80 14.37 -8.72
C GLU A 567 -3.62 13.08 -8.64
N LEU A 568 -4.58 12.88 -9.55
CA LEU A 568 -5.47 11.72 -9.51
C LEU A 568 -4.81 10.44 -10.04
N PHE A 569 -3.89 10.59 -10.99
CA PHE A 569 -3.40 9.47 -11.80
C PHE A 569 -1.87 9.43 -11.93
N LEU A 570 -1.25 10.45 -12.52
CA LEU A 570 0.15 10.40 -12.94
C LEU A 570 1.15 10.38 -11.77
N MET A 571 0.88 11.12 -10.68
CA MET A 571 1.78 11.23 -9.53
C MET A 571 2.12 9.85 -8.95
N LYS A 572 1.12 8.97 -8.80
CA LYS A 572 1.30 7.62 -8.23
C LYS A 572 2.21 6.74 -9.10
N LEU A 573 2.06 6.84 -10.42
CA LEU A 573 2.88 6.10 -11.40
C LEU A 573 4.35 6.55 -11.33
N GLN A 574 4.59 7.86 -11.34
CA GLN A 574 5.93 8.43 -11.27
C GLN A 574 6.60 8.15 -9.92
N ALA A 575 5.88 8.35 -8.81
CA ALA A 575 6.36 8.04 -7.48
C ALA A 575 6.75 6.56 -7.34
N SER A 576 5.89 5.64 -7.81
CA SER A 576 6.19 4.22 -7.85
C SER A 576 7.46 3.91 -8.65
N TYR A 577 7.61 4.51 -9.84
CA TYR A 577 8.82 4.32 -10.65
C TYR A 577 10.07 4.83 -9.91
N TYR A 578 10.08 6.07 -9.40
CA TYR A 578 11.25 6.65 -8.74
C TYR A 578 11.66 5.87 -7.47
N ILE A 579 10.69 5.45 -6.64
CA ILE A 579 10.99 4.65 -5.45
C ILE A 579 11.60 3.30 -5.85
N ASN A 580 10.97 2.55 -6.78
CA ASN A 580 11.53 1.26 -7.22
C ASN A 580 12.90 1.43 -7.90
N ALA A 581 13.10 2.51 -8.65
CA ALA A 581 14.37 2.83 -9.30
C ALA A 581 15.49 3.10 -8.28
N SER A 582 15.20 3.83 -7.20
CA SER A 582 16.17 4.09 -6.12
C SER A 582 16.70 2.79 -5.53
N PHE A 583 15.82 1.83 -5.23
CA PHE A 583 16.17 0.50 -4.71
C PHE A 583 16.91 -0.34 -5.75
N TYR A 584 16.44 -0.38 -7.00
CA TYR A 584 17.10 -1.11 -8.07
C TYR A 584 18.55 -0.67 -8.26
N TYR A 585 18.80 0.64 -8.28
CA TYR A 585 20.14 1.18 -8.45
C TYR A 585 21.01 0.99 -7.20
N ALA A 586 20.43 1.05 -6.00
CA ALA A 586 21.16 0.76 -4.76
C ALA A 586 21.60 -0.72 -4.69
N ASP A 587 20.72 -1.66 -5.06
CA ASP A 587 21.04 -3.08 -5.17
C ASP A 587 22.06 -3.34 -6.29
N ARG A 588 22.00 -2.59 -7.39
CA ARG A 588 23.05 -2.65 -8.44
C ARG A 588 24.39 -2.13 -7.95
N SER A 589 24.42 -1.06 -7.17
CA SER A 589 25.65 -0.56 -6.54
C SER A 589 26.31 -1.65 -5.69
N ARG A 590 25.51 -2.32 -4.84
CA ARG A 590 25.96 -3.46 -4.01
C ARG A 590 26.51 -4.61 -4.86
N LEU A 591 25.75 -5.03 -5.87
CA LEU A 591 26.14 -6.13 -6.76
C LEU A 591 27.46 -5.84 -7.49
N PHE A 592 27.63 -4.63 -8.02
CA PHE A 592 28.88 -4.25 -8.69
C PHE A 592 30.05 -4.15 -7.72
N TRP A 593 29.83 -3.66 -6.51
CA TRP A 593 30.85 -3.67 -5.47
C TRP A 593 31.32 -5.11 -5.15
N GLU A 594 30.38 -6.06 -5.00
CA GLU A 594 30.70 -7.48 -4.80
C GLU A 594 31.50 -8.08 -5.96
N TRP A 595 31.26 -7.63 -7.18
CA TRP A 595 31.98 -8.07 -8.38
C TRP A 595 33.32 -7.35 -8.59
N GLY A 596 33.65 -6.37 -7.76
CA GLY A 596 34.87 -5.56 -7.91
C GLY A 596 34.74 -4.39 -8.88
N GLY A 597 33.53 -4.08 -9.37
CA GLY A 597 33.20 -2.97 -10.26
C GLY A 597 33.10 -1.63 -9.52
N MET A 598 34.22 -1.10 -9.05
CA MET A 598 34.22 0.01 -8.08
C MET A 598 33.65 1.32 -8.63
N GLN A 599 34.01 1.74 -9.86
CA GLN A 599 33.39 2.92 -10.48
C GLN A 599 31.89 2.71 -10.68
N ALA A 600 31.47 1.52 -11.12
CA ALA A 600 30.06 1.21 -11.32
C ALA A 600 29.26 1.28 -10.01
N ALA A 601 29.86 0.85 -8.90
CA ALA A 601 29.23 0.92 -7.59
C ALA A 601 28.90 2.37 -7.17
N ASP A 602 29.81 3.31 -7.41
CA ASP A 602 29.57 4.74 -7.17
C ASP A 602 28.55 5.34 -8.14
N GLU A 603 28.65 5.04 -9.44
CA GLU A 603 27.72 5.59 -10.44
C GLU A 603 26.28 5.11 -10.22
N TYR A 604 26.09 3.86 -9.77
CA TYR A 604 24.77 3.35 -9.41
C TYR A 604 24.24 3.94 -8.10
N LEU A 605 25.10 4.23 -7.12
CA LEU A 605 24.70 4.99 -5.93
C LEU A 605 24.20 6.39 -6.33
N GLU A 606 24.91 7.08 -7.22
CA GLU A 606 24.51 8.40 -7.70
C GLU A 606 23.17 8.34 -8.46
N LYS A 607 22.94 7.32 -9.29
CA LYS A 607 21.62 7.09 -9.90
C LYS A 607 20.52 6.85 -8.86
N SER A 608 20.80 6.10 -7.79
CA SER A 608 19.84 5.88 -6.70
C SER A 608 19.43 7.21 -6.06
N ARG A 609 20.40 8.07 -5.72
CA ARG A 609 20.16 9.41 -5.17
C ARG A 609 19.41 10.33 -6.12
N GLN A 610 19.69 10.25 -7.42
CA GLN A 610 18.94 11.00 -8.42
C GLN A 610 17.47 10.59 -8.45
N MET A 611 17.14 9.31 -8.25
CA MET A 611 15.74 8.88 -8.21
C MET A 611 15.04 9.34 -6.94
N ASP A 612 15.70 9.27 -5.77
CA ASP A 612 15.17 9.87 -4.54
C ASP A 612 14.94 11.38 -4.71
N ARG A 613 15.90 12.09 -5.32
CA ARG A 613 15.76 13.51 -5.65
C ARG A 613 14.56 13.80 -6.54
N ARG A 614 14.32 12.99 -7.58
CA ARG A 614 13.15 13.16 -8.46
C ARG A 614 11.83 13.00 -7.72
N LYS A 615 11.78 12.06 -6.78
CA LYS A 615 10.63 11.87 -5.90
C LYS A 615 10.42 13.10 -4.99
N GLN A 616 11.48 13.67 -4.42
CA GLN A 616 11.37 14.90 -3.63
C GLN A 616 10.87 16.09 -4.46
N GLU A 617 11.36 16.26 -5.69
CA GLU A 617 10.91 17.30 -6.61
C GLU A 617 9.44 17.13 -7.01
N LEU A 618 9.01 15.89 -7.27
CA LEU A 618 7.62 15.53 -7.53
C LEU A 618 6.70 15.94 -6.35
N LEU A 619 7.10 15.62 -5.13
CA LEU A 619 6.33 15.94 -3.91
C LEU A 619 6.32 17.45 -3.62
N TYR A 620 7.43 18.14 -3.87
CA TYR A 620 7.50 19.58 -3.76
C TYR A 620 6.56 20.27 -4.76
N TYR A 621 6.53 19.81 -6.01
CA TYR A 621 5.59 20.30 -7.01
C TYR A 621 4.14 20.11 -6.56
N TYR A 622 3.79 18.91 -6.09
CA TYR A 622 2.44 18.59 -5.61
C TYR A 622 1.98 19.52 -4.48
N ASN A 623 2.83 19.73 -3.47
CA ASN A 623 2.46 20.47 -2.27
C ASN A 623 2.55 21.98 -2.43
N HIS A 624 3.57 22.50 -3.13
CA HIS A 624 3.91 23.94 -3.07
C HIS A 624 3.75 24.68 -4.40
N VAL A 625 3.64 23.97 -5.54
CA VAL A 625 3.60 24.60 -6.88
C VAL A 625 2.23 24.43 -7.54
N MET A 626 1.75 23.19 -7.62
CA MET A 626 0.48 22.86 -8.24
C MET A 626 -0.67 23.61 -7.55
N GLN A 627 -1.58 24.21 -8.32
CA GLN A 627 -2.70 25.00 -7.80
C GLN A 627 -2.31 26.05 -6.75
N ASN A 628 -1.13 26.67 -6.91
CA ASN A 628 -0.57 27.67 -5.99
C ASN A 628 -0.45 27.17 -4.54
N GLY A 629 -0.10 25.89 -4.35
CA GLY A 629 0.15 25.31 -3.03
C GLY A 629 -1.11 24.88 -2.28
N LYS A 630 -2.26 24.76 -2.95
CA LYS A 630 -3.53 24.33 -2.35
C LYS A 630 -3.41 23.02 -1.55
N TRP A 631 -2.49 22.14 -1.94
CA TRP A 631 -2.32 20.82 -1.34
C TRP A 631 -1.15 20.73 -0.35
N GLU A 632 -0.59 21.87 0.07
CA GLU A 632 0.49 21.87 1.05
C GLU A 632 0.06 21.16 2.34
N GLY A 633 0.80 20.12 2.72
CA GLY A 633 0.60 19.37 3.96
C GLY A 633 -0.24 18.10 3.82
N ILE A 634 -0.90 17.85 2.68
CA ILE A 634 -1.77 16.68 2.49
C ILE A 634 -1.04 15.43 1.96
N LEU A 635 0.15 15.59 1.37
CA LEU A 635 0.88 14.48 0.74
C LEU A 635 2.39 14.60 1.00
N THR A 636 2.82 14.14 2.16
CA THR A 636 4.17 14.32 2.70
C THR A 636 4.79 12.98 3.12
N PRO A 637 4.83 11.95 2.27
CA PRO A 637 5.22 10.59 2.65
C PRO A 637 6.64 10.47 3.21
N GLU A 638 7.52 11.44 2.96
CA GLU A 638 8.90 11.46 3.48
C GLU A 638 9.00 11.99 4.92
N SER A 639 7.97 12.69 5.37
CA SER A 639 7.85 13.28 6.70
C SER A 639 6.64 12.80 7.49
N PHE A 640 5.67 12.13 6.85
CA PHE A 640 4.32 11.82 7.37
C PHE A 640 4.40 11.60 8.87
N THR A 641 3.67 12.41 9.66
CA THR A 641 3.69 12.32 11.12
C THR A 641 3.49 10.85 11.49
N PRO A 642 4.55 10.18 11.98
CA PRO A 642 4.90 8.76 11.80
C PRO A 642 3.92 7.74 11.17
N PRO A 643 4.37 6.69 10.43
CA PRO A 643 5.70 6.49 9.85
C PRO A 643 5.86 7.11 8.46
N PRO A 644 7.07 7.60 8.13
CA PRO A 644 7.40 7.93 6.75
C PRO A 644 7.54 6.65 5.90
N THR A 645 7.44 6.85 4.57
CA THR A 645 7.76 5.86 3.56
C THR A 645 9.26 5.49 3.56
N VAL A 646 9.64 4.55 2.71
CA VAL A 646 11.03 4.11 2.54
C VAL A 646 11.90 5.23 1.98
N LEU A 647 13.10 5.38 2.56
CA LEU A 647 14.07 6.40 2.19
C LEU A 647 15.49 5.83 2.25
N TYR A 648 16.38 6.35 1.41
CA TYR A 648 17.82 6.05 1.44
C TYR A 648 18.11 4.52 1.44
N PRO A 649 17.74 3.78 0.39
CA PRO A 649 18.00 2.34 0.26
C PRO A 649 19.49 2.03 0.37
N ALA A 650 19.92 0.92 1.01
CA ALA A 650 21.35 0.64 1.18
C ALA A 650 22.02 0.42 -0.17
N ALA A 651 23.11 1.15 -0.42
CA ALA A 651 24.02 1.00 -1.53
C ALA A 651 25.44 0.74 -0.99
N LYS A 652 26.42 0.59 -1.88
CA LYS A 652 27.80 0.24 -1.52
C LYS A 652 28.80 1.13 -2.25
N PRO A 653 29.11 2.33 -1.74
CA PRO A 653 30.11 3.20 -2.37
C PRO A 653 31.46 2.49 -2.43
N ALA A 654 32.26 2.76 -3.47
CA ALA A 654 33.62 2.25 -3.54
C ALA A 654 34.47 2.85 -2.40
N LEU A 655 35.43 2.09 -1.87
CA LEU A 655 36.45 2.66 -0.97
C LEU A 655 37.70 3.07 -1.74
N VAL A 656 38.06 2.26 -2.74
CA VAL A 656 39.20 2.51 -3.63
C VAL A 656 38.77 2.29 -5.07
N ILE A 657 39.09 3.23 -5.95
CA ILE A 657 38.98 3.09 -7.40
C ILE A 657 40.39 3.18 -7.98
N GLY A 658 40.88 2.03 -8.47
CA GLY A 658 42.19 1.90 -9.09
C GLY A 658 42.16 2.05 -10.61
N ALA A 659 43.20 1.55 -11.27
CA ALA A 659 43.32 1.58 -12.73
C ALA A 659 42.26 0.71 -13.43
N ALA A 660 41.89 1.10 -14.65
CA ALA A 660 40.91 0.38 -15.46
C ALA A 660 41.29 -1.10 -15.67
N SER A 661 40.33 -2.00 -15.46
CA SER A 661 40.51 -3.44 -15.72
C SER A 661 39.15 -4.08 -16.02
N LEU A 662 39.12 -5.03 -16.95
CA LEU A 662 37.88 -5.63 -17.41
C LEU A 662 37.38 -6.68 -16.41
N GLY A 663 36.10 -6.59 -16.07
CA GLY A 663 35.32 -7.65 -15.45
C GLY A 663 34.26 -8.19 -16.41
N ALA A 664 33.91 -9.46 -16.25
CA ALA A 664 32.82 -10.11 -16.98
C ALA A 664 32.02 -11.02 -16.05
N MET A 665 30.70 -11.00 -16.18
CA MET A 665 29.76 -11.88 -15.47
C MET A 665 28.72 -12.44 -16.44
N TRP A 666 28.33 -13.69 -16.23
CA TRP A 666 27.30 -14.39 -17.03
C TRP A 666 26.59 -15.43 -16.17
N GLU A 667 25.55 -16.07 -16.69
CA GLU A 667 24.88 -17.17 -15.98
C GLU A 667 25.77 -18.41 -15.85
N ASP A 668 25.70 -19.11 -14.71
CA ASP A 668 26.54 -20.28 -14.39
C ASP A 668 26.64 -21.34 -15.52
N LYS A 669 25.55 -21.57 -16.26
CA LYS A 669 25.53 -22.39 -17.47
C LYS A 669 24.96 -21.61 -18.64
N PHE A 670 25.76 -21.34 -19.67
CA PHE A 670 25.36 -20.59 -20.86
C PHE A 670 24.72 -21.51 -21.91
N ILE A 671 23.48 -21.95 -21.63
CA ILE A 671 22.79 -22.97 -22.44
C ILE A 671 21.54 -22.38 -23.10
N PHE A 672 21.44 -22.54 -24.42
CA PHE A 672 20.22 -22.27 -25.19
C PHE A 672 19.35 -23.53 -25.26
N HIS A 673 18.13 -23.39 -24.79
CA HIS A 673 17.06 -24.36 -24.98
C HIS A 673 16.23 -23.98 -26.22
N PRO A 674 15.75 -24.94 -27.03
CA PRO A 674 14.94 -24.65 -28.23
C PRO A 674 13.75 -23.72 -27.97
N HIS A 675 13.07 -23.94 -26.84
CA HIS A 675 11.90 -23.19 -26.39
C HIS A 675 12.16 -22.37 -25.11
N GLY A 676 13.42 -22.11 -24.79
CA GLY A 676 13.82 -21.22 -23.71
C GLY A 676 14.07 -19.79 -24.18
N SER A 677 14.81 -19.04 -23.36
CA SER A 677 15.20 -17.68 -23.67
C SER A 677 15.93 -17.61 -25.02
N LYS A 678 15.42 -16.78 -25.93
CA LYS A 678 16.03 -16.53 -27.25
C LYS A 678 17.38 -15.80 -27.13
N GLU A 679 17.59 -15.15 -26.00
CA GLU A 679 18.72 -14.27 -25.73
C GLU A 679 19.33 -14.58 -24.35
N LYS A 680 20.65 -14.53 -24.28
CA LYS A 680 21.44 -14.64 -23.05
C LYS A 680 22.37 -13.44 -22.95
N THR A 681 22.65 -12.98 -21.73
CA THR A 681 23.42 -11.76 -21.50
C THR A 681 24.76 -12.06 -20.87
N ILE A 682 25.81 -11.42 -21.39
CA ILE A 682 27.11 -11.29 -20.72
C ILE A 682 27.25 -9.85 -20.27
N ILE A 683 27.53 -9.63 -18.99
CA ILE A 683 27.71 -8.30 -18.41
C ILE A 683 29.20 -8.02 -18.31
N LEU A 684 29.69 -7.03 -19.06
CA LEU A 684 31.03 -6.48 -18.94
C LEU A 684 31.01 -5.22 -18.09
N TYR A 685 32.07 -4.98 -17.31
CA TYR A 685 32.18 -3.81 -16.45
C TYR A 685 33.64 -3.43 -16.22
N ASN A 686 33.87 -2.18 -15.81
CA ASN A 686 35.18 -1.71 -15.40
C ASN A 686 35.35 -1.91 -13.89
N LYS A 687 36.46 -2.52 -13.48
CA LYS A 687 36.84 -2.68 -12.07
C LYS A 687 37.47 -1.41 -11.47
N GLY A 688 38.03 -0.55 -12.31
CA GLY A 688 38.69 0.71 -11.91
C GLY A 688 38.03 1.93 -12.54
N CYS A 689 38.81 2.99 -12.72
CA CYS A 689 38.35 4.27 -13.28
C CYS A 689 38.37 4.30 -14.82
N GLY A 690 37.64 5.24 -15.42
CA GLY A 690 37.62 5.48 -16.86
C GLY A 690 36.89 4.40 -17.66
N THR A 691 37.51 3.93 -18.74
CA THR A 691 36.93 2.90 -19.61
C THR A 691 37.97 1.85 -19.99
N VAL A 692 37.54 0.59 -20.15
CA VAL A 692 38.39 -0.52 -20.58
C VAL A 692 37.87 -1.14 -21.88
N GLY A 693 38.75 -1.31 -22.86
CA GLY A 693 38.41 -1.96 -24.14
C GLY A 693 38.20 -3.47 -24.00
N PHE A 694 37.37 -4.05 -24.85
CA PHE A 694 37.18 -5.49 -24.98
C PHE A 694 37.10 -5.93 -26.44
N ARG A 695 37.41 -7.21 -26.69
CA ARG A 695 37.18 -7.91 -27.95
C ARG A 695 36.60 -9.30 -27.65
N ALA A 696 35.52 -9.66 -28.33
CA ALA A 696 34.83 -10.93 -28.22
C ALA A 696 35.02 -11.77 -29.49
N GLU A 697 35.50 -12.98 -29.30
CA GLU A 697 35.54 -14.04 -30.31
C GLU A 697 34.41 -15.01 -30.04
N ILE A 698 33.58 -15.28 -31.05
CA ILE A 698 32.38 -16.12 -30.92
C ILE A 698 32.36 -17.19 -32.03
N PRO A 699 31.71 -18.35 -31.80
CA PRO A 699 31.44 -19.32 -32.85
C PRO A 699 30.56 -18.73 -33.96
N ASP A 700 30.76 -19.18 -35.21
CA ASP A 700 30.04 -18.66 -36.38
C ASP A 700 28.51 -18.79 -36.31
N TRP A 701 28.02 -19.77 -35.52
CA TRP A 701 26.59 -20.02 -35.32
C TRP A 701 25.92 -19.11 -34.28
N LEU A 702 26.71 -18.30 -33.58
CA LEU A 702 26.22 -17.29 -32.65
C LEU A 702 26.31 -15.90 -33.25
N GLU A 703 25.50 -15.02 -32.69
CA GLU A 703 25.56 -13.59 -32.85
C GLU A 703 25.67 -12.92 -31.48
N ILE A 704 26.45 -11.86 -31.44
CA ILE A 704 26.63 -11.02 -30.26
C ILE A 704 26.41 -9.58 -30.69
N SER A 705 25.69 -8.82 -29.87
CA SER A 705 25.39 -7.39 -30.10
C SER A 705 26.62 -6.58 -30.51
N GLU A 706 27.75 -6.75 -29.81
CA GLU A 706 29.00 -6.07 -30.11
C GLU A 706 30.20 -7.02 -29.95
N LYS A 707 31.09 -7.06 -30.96
CA LYS A 707 32.31 -7.89 -30.93
C LYS A 707 33.53 -7.15 -30.38
N GLU A 708 33.49 -5.82 -30.36
CA GLU A 708 34.53 -4.99 -29.78
C GLU A 708 33.90 -3.68 -29.30
N GLY A 709 34.48 -3.09 -28.26
CA GLY A 709 33.93 -1.88 -27.67
C GLY A 709 34.66 -1.52 -26.38
N ARG A 710 34.05 -0.66 -25.58
CA ARG A 710 34.58 -0.26 -24.26
C ARG A 710 33.50 -0.34 -23.20
N ALA A 711 33.88 -0.71 -21.98
CA ALA A 711 33.02 -0.70 -20.79
C ALA A 711 33.47 0.41 -19.84
N ALA A 712 32.53 1.22 -19.35
CA ALA A 712 32.75 2.26 -18.33
C ALA A 712 32.15 1.82 -16.99
N VAL A 713 30.82 1.75 -16.91
CA VAL A 713 30.08 1.20 -15.76
C VAL A 713 29.75 -0.25 -16.01
N GLU A 714 28.77 -0.46 -16.87
CA GLU A 714 28.20 -1.73 -17.26
C GLU A 714 28.01 -1.69 -18.77
N LYS A 715 28.30 -2.81 -19.42
CA LYS A 715 28.10 -3.03 -20.85
C LYS A 715 27.48 -4.41 -21.00
N MET A 716 26.20 -4.45 -21.37
CA MET A 716 25.49 -5.70 -21.60
C MET A 716 25.72 -6.15 -23.03
N LEU A 717 26.23 -7.37 -23.20
CA LEU A 717 26.33 -8.03 -24.48
C LEU A 717 25.22 -9.07 -24.59
N SER A 718 24.26 -8.77 -25.46
CA SER A 718 23.24 -9.71 -25.93
C SER A 718 23.88 -10.78 -26.82
N VAL A 719 23.62 -12.05 -26.54
CA VAL A 719 24.05 -13.21 -27.32
C VAL A 719 22.83 -14.05 -27.69
N HIS A 720 22.71 -14.40 -28.96
CA HIS A 720 21.67 -15.30 -29.48
C HIS A 720 22.24 -16.23 -30.55
N ILE A 721 21.54 -17.33 -30.82
CA ILE A 721 21.84 -18.17 -31.97
C ILE A 721 21.42 -17.41 -33.23
N ARG A 722 22.29 -17.35 -34.25
CA ARG A 722 21.91 -16.75 -35.53
C ARG A 722 20.64 -17.40 -36.06
N GLU A 723 19.70 -16.59 -36.51
CA GLU A 723 18.39 -17.11 -36.96
C GLU A 723 18.55 -18.14 -38.09
N SER A 724 19.48 -17.91 -39.03
CA SER A 724 19.80 -18.86 -40.10
C SER A 724 20.38 -20.20 -39.62
N GLU A 725 20.99 -20.23 -38.44
CA GLU A 725 21.62 -21.42 -37.85
C GLU A 725 20.78 -22.06 -36.75
N ARG A 726 19.67 -21.43 -36.35
CA ARG A 726 18.87 -21.81 -35.18
C ARG A 726 18.35 -23.24 -35.28
N ALA A 727 17.61 -23.56 -36.34
CA ALA A 727 17.08 -24.91 -36.58
C ALA A 727 18.19 -25.97 -36.66
N ALA A 728 19.30 -25.66 -37.36
CA ALA A 728 20.41 -26.59 -37.51
C ALA A 728 21.19 -26.82 -36.20
N SER A 729 21.23 -25.81 -35.32
CA SER A 729 21.88 -25.88 -34.01
C SER A 729 21.09 -26.78 -33.06
N PHE A 730 19.78 -26.59 -32.99
CA PHE A 730 18.91 -27.43 -32.16
C PHE A 730 18.68 -28.83 -32.75
N ALA A 731 18.72 -29.04 -34.07
CA ALA A 731 18.58 -30.39 -34.65
C ALA A 731 19.76 -31.34 -34.30
N LYS A 732 20.97 -30.80 -34.17
CA LYS A 732 22.19 -31.59 -33.92
C LYS A 732 22.66 -31.52 -32.47
N GLY A 733 22.27 -30.48 -31.74
CA GLY A 733 23.00 -30.02 -30.56
C GLY A 733 24.35 -29.43 -30.98
N ARG A 734 24.75 -28.30 -30.41
CA ARG A 734 26.05 -27.67 -30.69
C ARG A 734 26.70 -27.22 -29.39
N THR A 735 28.02 -27.28 -29.36
CA THR A 735 28.85 -26.66 -28.33
C THR A 735 29.80 -25.67 -28.99
N GLY A 736 30.21 -24.67 -28.23
CA GLY A 736 31.12 -23.64 -28.67
C GLY A 736 31.74 -22.92 -27.48
N LYS A 737 32.56 -21.93 -27.79
CA LYS A 737 33.26 -21.13 -26.79
C LYS A 737 33.24 -19.67 -27.20
N ILE A 738 32.80 -18.80 -26.28
CA ILE A 738 32.93 -17.36 -26.41
C ILE A 738 34.18 -16.94 -25.62
N VAL A 739 35.08 -16.19 -26.25
CA VAL A 739 36.29 -15.69 -25.60
C VAL A 739 36.26 -14.18 -25.59
N ILE A 740 36.28 -13.56 -24.41
CA ILE A 740 36.35 -12.11 -24.26
C ILE A 740 37.73 -11.73 -23.75
N THR A 741 38.43 -10.88 -24.49
CA THR A 741 39.77 -10.38 -24.15
C THR A 741 39.68 -8.88 -23.87
N GLY A 742 40.18 -8.46 -22.71
CA GLY A 742 40.29 -7.06 -22.32
C GLY A 742 41.57 -6.41 -22.86
N GLU A 743 41.54 -5.08 -23.01
CA GLU A 743 42.71 -4.25 -23.34
C GLU A 743 43.82 -4.39 -22.28
N ASP A 744 43.45 -4.72 -21.05
CA ASP A 744 44.34 -5.02 -19.92
C ASP A 744 44.97 -6.42 -19.99
N GLY A 745 44.67 -7.21 -21.02
CA GLY A 745 45.11 -8.59 -21.18
C GLY A 745 44.27 -9.63 -20.42
N GLY A 746 43.21 -9.20 -19.72
CA GLY A 746 42.26 -10.11 -19.09
C GLY A 746 41.57 -11.01 -20.13
N ARG A 747 41.31 -12.27 -19.80
CA ARG A 747 40.69 -13.24 -20.72
C ARG A 747 39.62 -14.05 -20.00
N PHE A 748 38.39 -14.02 -20.54
CA PHE A 748 37.24 -14.76 -20.05
C PHE A 748 36.79 -15.76 -21.09
N GLU A 749 36.57 -16.99 -20.65
CA GLU A 749 36.22 -18.12 -21.53
C GLU A 749 34.90 -18.71 -21.09
N ILE A 750 33.90 -18.64 -21.97
CA ILE A 750 32.52 -19.02 -21.67
C ILE A 750 32.13 -20.19 -22.56
N GLU A 751 31.88 -21.35 -21.95
CA GLU A 751 31.35 -22.51 -22.64
C GLU A 751 29.87 -22.28 -22.95
N VAL A 752 29.51 -22.43 -24.24
CA VAL A 752 28.15 -22.21 -24.73
C VAL A 752 27.62 -23.45 -25.42
N GLN A 753 26.36 -23.80 -25.12
CA GLN A 753 25.70 -24.98 -25.67
C GLN A 753 24.31 -24.63 -26.22
N ALA A 754 23.98 -25.15 -27.40
CA ALA A 754 22.60 -25.29 -27.87
C ALA A 754 22.19 -26.75 -27.70
N LEU A 755 21.18 -27.02 -26.87
CA LEU A 755 20.72 -28.40 -26.63
C LEU A 755 20.05 -28.98 -27.87
N LYS A 756 20.11 -30.30 -28.04
CA LYS A 756 19.37 -30.95 -29.11
C LYS A 756 17.88 -30.89 -28.79
N GLU A 757 17.06 -30.46 -29.75
CA GLU A 757 15.61 -30.42 -29.61
C GLU A 757 15.03 -31.80 -29.35
N ALA A 758 14.18 -31.90 -28.32
CA ALA A 758 13.44 -33.12 -28.02
C ALA A 758 12.43 -33.42 -29.13
N ALA A 759 12.15 -34.71 -29.34
CA ALA A 759 11.10 -35.12 -30.27
C ALA A 759 9.73 -34.97 -29.60
N TYR A 760 9.01 -33.89 -29.92
CA TYR A 760 7.65 -33.67 -29.44
C TYR A 760 6.63 -34.50 -30.22
N SER A 761 5.62 -35.03 -29.52
CA SER A 761 4.41 -35.55 -30.15
C SER A 761 3.46 -34.37 -30.38
N TYR A 762 3.51 -33.76 -31.55
CA TYR A 762 2.71 -32.57 -31.92
C TYR A 762 1.24 -32.92 -32.20
N THR A 763 0.55 -33.49 -31.22
CA THR A 763 -0.85 -33.89 -31.34
C THR A 763 -1.78 -33.13 -30.39
N GLU A 764 -1.25 -32.57 -29.29
CA GLU A 764 -2.02 -31.88 -28.25
C GLU A 764 -1.29 -30.61 -27.76
N PRO A 765 -2.01 -29.63 -27.18
CA PRO A 765 -1.37 -28.42 -26.62
C PRO A 765 -0.60 -28.70 -25.32
N PHE A 766 0.54 -28.04 -25.09
CA PHE A 766 1.33 -28.19 -23.86
C PHE A 766 2.34 -27.05 -23.63
N TYR A 767 2.77 -26.86 -22.38
CA TYR A 767 3.95 -26.05 -22.02
C TYR A 767 5.23 -26.89 -22.04
N ALA A 768 6.30 -26.37 -22.62
CA ALA A 768 7.57 -27.09 -22.75
C ALA A 768 8.55 -26.81 -21.61
N GLU A 769 9.30 -27.82 -21.20
CA GLU A 769 10.48 -27.66 -20.35
C GLU A 769 11.55 -26.81 -21.05
N ALA A 770 11.97 -25.73 -20.41
CA ALA A 770 13.10 -24.94 -20.85
C ALA A 770 13.75 -24.19 -19.68
N ASP A 771 15.05 -23.89 -19.80
CA ASP A 771 15.82 -23.13 -18.81
C ASP A 771 15.71 -23.64 -17.35
N GLY A 772 15.42 -24.94 -17.19
CA GLY A 772 15.34 -25.62 -15.89
C GLY A 772 13.99 -25.51 -15.16
N CYS A 773 12.93 -25.09 -15.86
CA CYS A 773 11.58 -25.08 -15.30
C CYS A 773 10.47 -25.18 -16.36
N ILE A 774 9.24 -25.41 -15.89
CA ILE A 774 7.99 -25.18 -16.60
C ILE A 774 7.16 -24.23 -15.76
N SER A 775 6.85 -23.04 -16.27
CA SER A 775 6.11 -21.99 -15.55
C SER A 775 4.81 -21.71 -16.29
N ILE A 776 3.68 -21.93 -15.61
CA ILE A 776 2.35 -21.95 -16.20
C ILE A 776 1.47 -20.93 -15.45
N PRO A 777 0.91 -19.90 -16.12
CA PRO A 777 -0.08 -19.05 -15.49
C PRO A 777 -1.33 -19.86 -15.16
N ALA A 778 -1.98 -19.59 -14.02
CA ALA A 778 -3.15 -20.35 -13.59
C ALA A 778 -4.31 -20.28 -14.60
N GLU A 779 -4.44 -19.17 -15.33
CA GLU A 779 -5.44 -19.05 -16.41
C GLU A 779 -5.06 -19.77 -17.72
N GLY A 780 -3.83 -20.27 -17.81
CA GLY A 780 -3.26 -20.94 -18.97
C GLY A 780 -3.56 -22.44 -19.03
N TYR A 781 -4.70 -22.87 -18.50
CA TYR A 781 -5.14 -24.27 -18.58
C TYR A 781 -5.50 -24.67 -20.02
N ALA A 782 -5.31 -25.95 -20.35
CA ALA A 782 -5.75 -26.53 -21.61
C ALA A 782 -7.27 -26.78 -21.62
N GLU A 783 -7.82 -27.19 -20.47
CA GLU A 783 -9.25 -27.45 -20.29
C GLU A 783 -9.71 -26.99 -18.91
N SER A 784 -10.93 -26.47 -18.83
CA SER A 784 -11.60 -26.15 -17.57
C SER A 784 -12.95 -26.87 -17.55
N VAL A 785 -13.08 -27.86 -16.67
CA VAL A 785 -14.33 -28.57 -16.43
C VAL A 785 -15.01 -27.93 -15.22
N CYS A 786 -16.29 -27.60 -15.35
CA CYS A 786 -17.11 -27.01 -14.29
C CYS A 786 -18.45 -27.73 -14.20
N SER A 787 -19.06 -27.73 -13.02
CA SER A 787 -20.44 -28.16 -12.79
C SER A 787 -21.32 -26.97 -12.39
N LYS A 788 -22.60 -27.22 -12.04
CA LYS A 788 -23.45 -26.17 -11.47
C LYS A 788 -23.02 -25.79 -10.05
N GLU A 789 -22.56 -26.80 -9.32
CA GLU A 789 -22.21 -26.74 -7.90
C GLU A 789 -20.76 -26.29 -7.66
N ALA A 790 -19.89 -26.37 -8.68
CA ALA A 790 -18.47 -26.01 -8.56
C ALA A 790 -17.89 -25.47 -9.87
N CYS A 791 -17.10 -24.40 -9.79
CA CYS A 791 -16.36 -23.86 -10.92
C CYS A 791 -15.09 -23.10 -10.50
N TRP A 792 -14.17 -22.92 -11.45
CA TRP A 792 -13.06 -21.96 -11.33
C TRP A 792 -13.43 -20.66 -12.07
N ARG A 793 -13.53 -19.56 -11.32
CA ARG A 793 -13.85 -18.22 -11.84
C ARG A 793 -12.55 -17.52 -12.23
N LYS A 794 -12.50 -16.99 -13.44
CA LYS A 794 -11.40 -16.12 -13.88
C LYS A 794 -11.61 -14.70 -13.34
N ILE A 795 -10.67 -14.19 -12.57
CA ILE A 795 -10.65 -12.80 -12.09
C ILE A 795 -9.58 -12.04 -12.88
N LYS A 796 -10.01 -11.23 -13.85
CA LYS A 796 -9.13 -10.43 -14.72
C LYS A 796 -8.38 -9.38 -13.90
N HIS A 797 -7.14 -9.08 -14.30
CA HIS A 797 -6.28 -8.06 -13.67
C HIS A 797 -5.94 -8.30 -12.19
N LEU A 798 -6.21 -9.50 -11.65
CA LEU A 798 -5.81 -9.88 -10.29
C LEU A 798 -4.44 -10.55 -10.23
N GLY A 799 -3.89 -11.07 -11.33
CA GLY A 799 -2.63 -11.82 -11.30
C GLY A 799 -1.45 -11.03 -10.70
N ARG A 800 -0.48 -11.72 -10.07
CA ARG A 800 0.68 -11.08 -9.44
C ARG A 800 1.62 -10.53 -10.51
N GLY A 801 1.63 -9.21 -10.66
CA GLY A 801 2.42 -8.51 -11.69
C GLY A 801 1.74 -8.40 -13.05
N TRP A 802 0.99 -9.42 -13.47
CA TRP A 802 0.29 -9.44 -14.75
C TRP A 802 -0.82 -10.50 -14.80
N GLY A 803 -1.73 -10.37 -15.76
CA GLY A 803 -2.72 -11.39 -16.12
C GLY A 803 -3.87 -11.57 -15.13
N SER A 804 -4.50 -12.74 -15.18
CA SER A 804 -5.66 -13.10 -14.37
C SER A 804 -5.30 -14.07 -13.24
N ALA A 805 -6.20 -14.22 -12.29
CA ALA A 805 -6.18 -15.29 -11.30
C ALA A 805 -7.38 -16.24 -11.51
N MET A 806 -7.26 -17.47 -11.02
CA MET A 806 -8.35 -18.46 -11.01
C MET A 806 -8.81 -18.69 -9.58
N GLU A 807 -10.06 -18.34 -9.27
CA GLU A 807 -10.69 -18.48 -7.96
C GLU A 807 -11.66 -19.67 -7.93
N ALA A 808 -11.52 -20.56 -6.95
CA ALA A 808 -12.46 -21.64 -6.72
C ALA A 808 -13.81 -21.10 -6.20
N PHE A 809 -14.91 -21.52 -6.79
CA PHE A 809 -16.25 -21.28 -6.28
C PHE A 809 -17.00 -22.60 -6.11
N LEU A 810 -17.69 -22.72 -4.99
CA LEU A 810 -18.53 -23.86 -4.63
C LEU A 810 -19.89 -23.32 -4.18
N GLU A 811 -20.99 -23.89 -4.65
CA GLU A 811 -22.33 -23.55 -4.18
C GLU A 811 -22.50 -24.03 -2.73
N ALA A 812 -23.03 -23.17 -1.84
CA ALA A 812 -22.95 -23.36 -0.39
C ALA A 812 -23.65 -24.64 0.10
N GLY A 813 -22.97 -25.48 0.91
CA GLY A 813 -23.68 -26.46 1.74
C GLY A 813 -22.92 -27.68 2.29
N GLU A 814 -21.78 -28.09 1.75
CA GLU A 814 -21.09 -29.30 2.24
C GLU A 814 -19.58 -29.08 2.37
N ASP A 815 -19.02 -29.42 3.55
CA ASP A 815 -17.58 -29.67 3.69
C ASP A 815 -17.27 -30.91 2.83
N MET A 816 -16.82 -30.69 1.60
CA MET A 816 -16.61 -31.76 0.62
C MET A 816 -15.47 -32.70 1.03
N ALA A 817 -14.71 -32.35 2.08
CA ALA A 817 -13.72 -33.22 2.69
C ALA A 817 -14.28 -34.13 3.80
N ALA A 818 -15.56 -33.98 4.19
CA ALA A 818 -16.23 -34.94 5.07
C ALA A 818 -16.42 -36.32 4.40
N VAL A 819 -16.13 -36.43 3.09
CA VAL A 819 -16.02 -37.73 2.40
C VAL A 819 -14.62 -38.30 2.64
N SER A 820 -14.48 -38.96 3.79
CA SER A 820 -13.32 -39.77 4.16
C SER A 820 -12.88 -40.71 3.02
N GLY A 821 -11.60 -40.65 2.67
CA GLY A 821 -10.81 -41.87 2.41
C GLY A 821 -10.66 -42.34 0.96
N GLU A 822 -11.67 -42.31 0.09
CA GLU A 822 -11.59 -43.17 -1.12
C GLU A 822 -12.01 -42.57 -2.47
N ASN A 823 -12.81 -41.50 -2.56
CA ASN A 823 -13.08 -40.79 -3.83
C ASN A 823 -13.62 -39.38 -3.56
N LEU A 824 -12.85 -38.34 -3.90
CA LEU A 824 -13.37 -36.97 -3.95
C LEU A 824 -14.39 -36.93 -5.11
N LYS A 825 -15.70 -36.89 -4.82
CA LYS A 825 -16.77 -36.86 -5.85
C LYS A 825 -16.58 -35.78 -6.93
N ILE A 826 -15.81 -34.73 -6.62
CA ILE A 826 -15.54 -33.59 -7.50
C ILE A 826 -14.46 -33.86 -8.57
N MET A 827 -13.68 -34.95 -8.44
CA MET A 827 -12.55 -35.25 -9.32
C MET A 827 -12.90 -35.42 -10.80
N ASP A 828 -14.16 -35.76 -11.11
CA ASP A 828 -14.63 -35.91 -12.48
C ASP A 828 -15.53 -34.76 -12.94
N SER A 829 -15.93 -33.84 -12.03
CA SER A 829 -16.96 -32.83 -12.31
C SER A 829 -16.47 -31.38 -12.28
N CYS A 830 -15.32 -31.07 -11.65
CA CYS A 830 -14.74 -29.74 -11.71
C CYS A 830 -13.21 -29.74 -11.53
N TYR A 831 -12.46 -29.27 -12.53
CA TYR A 831 -11.00 -29.11 -12.47
C TYR A 831 -10.44 -28.19 -13.55
N LEU A 832 -9.24 -27.66 -13.30
CA LEU A 832 -8.37 -27.07 -14.32
C LEU A 832 -7.34 -28.11 -14.74
N ASP A 833 -7.16 -28.31 -16.05
CA ASP A 833 -6.22 -29.28 -16.62
C ASP A 833 -5.10 -28.57 -17.37
N TYR A 834 -3.86 -28.83 -16.98
CA TYR A 834 -2.66 -28.22 -17.55
C TYR A 834 -1.79 -29.30 -18.18
N SER A 835 -1.57 -29.19 -19.49
CA SER A 835 -0.68 -30.09 -20.22
C SER A 835 0.74 -29.53 -20.25
N PHE A 836 1.74 -30.36 -19.96
CA PHE A 836 3.14 -29.98 -20.00
C PHE A 836 4.04 -31.12 -20.49
N PHE A 837 5.17 -30.77 -21.10
CA PHE A 837 6.12 -31.73 -21.64
C PHE A 837 7.48 -31.63 -20.93
N LEU A 838 7.92 -32.75 -20.36
CA LEU A 838 9.22 -32.90 -19.72
C LEU A 838 10.24 -33.48 -20.69
N GLU A 839 11.39 -32.81 -20.83
CA GLU A 839 12.56 -33.36 -21.52
C GLU A 839 13.39 -34.26 -20.60
N SER A 840 13.29 -34.05 -19.29
CA SER A 840 14.02 -34.80 -18.25
C SER A 840 13.09 -35.68 -17.41
N SER A 841 13.54 -36.89 -17.06
CA SER A 841 12.86 -37.75 -16.09
C SER A 841 13.32 -37.44 -14.67
N GLY A 842 12.41 -37.39 -13.69
CA GLY A 842 12.77 -37.10 -12.30
C GLY A 842 11.58 -36.87 -11.39
N ALA A 843 11.87 -36.64 -10.10
CA ALA A 843 10.90 -36.06 -9.17
C ALA A 843 11.17 -34.55 -9.11
N PHE A 844 10.12 -33.75 -9.27
CA PHE A 844 10.24 -32.31 -9.47
C PHE A 844 9.52 -31.53 -8.38
N LEU A 845 10.10 -30.38 -8.01
CA LEU A 845 9.46 -29.46 -7.07
C LEU A 845 8.38 -28.67 -7.82
N LEU A 846 7.14 -28.76 -7.35
CA LEU A 846 6.04 -27.89 -7.77
C LEU A 846 5.87 -26.76 -6.74
N GLU A 847 6.02 -25.53 -7.22
CA GLU A 847 5.70 -24.29 -6.52
C GLU A 847 4.35 -23.75 -7.02
N ILE A 848 3.45 -23.41 -6.10
CA ILE A 848 2.11 -22.91 -6.39
C ILE A 848 1.99 -21.52 -5.78
N HIS A 849 1.71 -20.53 -6.62
CA HIS A 849 1.47 -19.16 -6.18
C HIS A 849 -0.03 -18.97 -5.96
N ARG A 850 -0.40 -18.69 -4.71
CA ARG A 850 -1.79 -18.40 -4.34
C ARG A 850 -1.94 -17.01 -3.74
N PHE A 851 -3.10 -16.42 -3.94
CA PHE A 851 -3.55 -15.29 -3.15
C PHE A 851 -4.09 -15.77 -1.80
N LEU A 852 -4.20 -14.83 -0.85
CA LEU A 852 -4.77 -15.15 0.44
C LEU A 852 -6.28 -15.39 0.31
N THR A 853 -6.71 -16.41 1.04
CA THR A 853 -8.11 -16.74 1.31
C THR A 853 -8.08 -17.12 2.78
N LEU A 854 -8.87 -16.43 3.61
CA LEU A 854 -8.85 -16.61 5.06
C LEU A 854 -10.13 -17.31 5.52
N ASN A 855 -9.99 -18.08 6.59
CA ASN A 855 -11.05 -18.84 7.24
C ASN A 855 -10.63 -19.15 8.70
N PRO A 856 -10.79 -18.22 9.65
CA PRO A 856 -10.22 -18.32 11.00
C PRO A 856 -10.67 -19.52 11.81
N VAL A 857 -11.88 -20.03 11.52
CA VAL A 857 -12.52 -21.17 12.19
C VAL A 857 -12.43 -22.47 11.38
N GLY A 858 -11.80 -22.45 10.21
CA GLY A 858 -11.81 -23.57 9.28
C GLY A 858 -10.46 -23.85 8.64
N LYS A 859 -10.52 -24.43 7.45
CA LYS A 859 -9.36 -24.83 6.65
C LYS A 859 -9.39 -24.14 5.30
N VAL A 860 -8.23 -24.12 4.64
CA VAL A 860 -8.05 -23.61 3.29
C VAL A 860 -7.26 -24.65 2.50
N ARG A 861 -7.95 -25.34 1.59
CA ARG A 861 -7.45 -26.51 0.87
C ARG A 861 -7.84 -26.50 -0.60
N PHE A 862 -7.01 -27.17 -1.39
CA PHE A 862 -7.28 -27.57 -2.77
C PHE A 862 -6.54 -28.88 -3.06
N ALA A 863 -6.84 -29.57 -4.15
CA ALA A 863 -6.14 -30.82 -4.49
C ALA A 863 -5.47 -30.75 -5.86
N ILE A 864 -4.37 -31.49 -6.00
CA ILE A 864 -3.56 -31.57 -7.22
C ILE A 864 -3.38 -33.03 -7.61
N GLY A 865 -3.71 -33.40 -8.84
CA GLY A 865 -3.42 -34.71 -9.44
C GLY A 865 -2.46 -34.58 -10.61
N VAL A 866 -1.65 -35.61 -10.85
CA VAL A 866 -0.80 -35.71 -12.06
C VAL A 866 -1.11 -37.02 -12.77
N ASP A 867 -1.37 -36.94 -14.07
CA ASP A 867 -1.77 -38.04 -14.93
C ASP A 867 -2.93 -38.86 -14.32
N ASN A 868 -2.71 -40.16 -14.11
CA ASN A 868 -3.66 -41.08 -13.46
C ASN A 868 -3.30 -41.31 -11.98
N GLY A 869 -2.41 -40.49 -11.41
CA GLY A 869 -2.01 -40.53 -10.01
C GLY A 869 -3.11 -40.02 -9.09
N ARG A 870 -3.13 -40.52 -7.85
CA ARG A 870 -4.08 -40.08 -6.82
C ARG A 870 -3.83 -38.60 -6.47
N PRO A 871 -4.86 -37.73 -6.47
CA PRO A 871 -4.67 -36.34 -6.05
C PRO A 871 -4.22 -36.21 -4.61
N VAL A 872 -3.38 -35.21 -4.37
CA VAL A 872 -2.85 -34.82 -3.06
C VAL A 872 -3.53 -33.54 -2.62
N ILE A 873 -4.02 -33.50 -1.38
CA ILE A 873 -4.57 -32.29 -0.77
C ILE A 873 -3.42 -31.39 -0.33
N ILE A 874 -3.48 -30.14 -0.76
CA ILE A 874 -2.61 -29.06 -0.29
C ILE A 874 -3.41 -28.25 0.73
N GLU A 875 -2.89 -28.15 1.95
CA GLU A 875 -3.48 -27.38 3.06
C GLU A 875 -2.46 -26.34 3.55
N THR A 876 -2.92 -25.13 3.79
CA THR A 876 -2.09 -24.04 4.34
C THR A 876 -2.45 -23.74 5.79
N LYS A 877 -1.47 -23.29 6.56
CA LYS A 877 -1.66 -22.78 7.94
C LYS A 877 -2.06 -21.31 7.98
N THR A 878 -1.95 -20.61 6.85
CA THR A 878 -2.28 -19.19 6.72
C THR A 878 -3.78 -19.03 6.52
N VAL A 879 -4.52 -19.19 7.62
CA VAL A 879 -5.99 -19.19 7.65
C VAL A 879 -6.59 -17.94 8.30
N ASP A 880 -5.77 -17.09 8.91
CA ASP A 880 -6.19 -15.81 9.49
C ASP A 880 -4.98 -14.87 9.63
N GLU A 881 -5.26 -13.62 9.98
CA GLU A 881 -4.26 -12.62 10.39
C GLU A 881 -3.27 -13.22 11.41
N TRP A 882 -1.98 -12.95 11.24
CA TRP A 882 -0.88 -13.45 12.09
C TRP A 882 -0.74 -14.98 12.24
N LYS A 883 -1.51 -15.79 11.50
CA LYS A 883 -1.36 -17.27 11.48
C LYS A 883 -0.56 -17.72 10.26
N GLY A 884 0.23 -18.79 10.43
CA GLY A 884 1.05 -19.35 9.36
C GLY A 884 2.07 -18.33 8.81
N SER A 885 2.10 -18.17 7.49
CA SER A 885 2.95 -17.21 6.79
C SER A 885 2.23 -15.91 6.43
N TRP A 886 1.13 -15.56 7.11
CA TRP A 886 0.31 -14.38 6.78
C TRP A 886 1.13 -13.09 6.61
N LYS A 887 2.03 -12.78 7.57
CA LYS A 887 2.90 -11.59 7.50
C LYS A 887 3.74 -11.58 6.22
N GLU A 888 4.38 -12.70 5.88
CA GLU A 888 5.17 -12.79 4.65
C GLU A 888 4.27 -12.70 3.40
N ALA A 889 3.08 -13.29 3.45
CA ALA A 889 2.15 -13.32 2.34
C ALA A 889 1.59 -11.92 2.02
N VAL A 890 1.20 -11.11 3.00
CA VAL A 890 0.73 -9.73 2.73
C VAL A 890 1.86 -8.82 2.24
N MET A 891 3.10 -9.06 2.70
CA MET A 891 4.28 -8.31 2.24
C MET A 891 4.77 -8.70 0.84
N ASN A 892 4.18 -9.74 0.24
CA ASN A 892 4.45 -10.19 -1.13
C ASN A 892 3.17 -10.32 -1.98
N ASP A 893 2.01 -9.96 -1.41
CA ASP A 893 0.68 -10.17 -1.95
C ASP A 893 0.46 -11.59 -2.52
N GLY A 894 0.46 -12.55 -1.60
CA GLY A 894 0.28 -13.98 -1.87
C GLY A 894 1.38 -14.82 -1.25
N GLU A 895 1.14 -16.12 -1.18
CA GLU A 895 2.12 -17.09 -0.67
C GLU A 895 2.49 -18.14 -1.71
N LYS A 896 3.66 -18.74 -1.49
CA LYS A 896 4.20 -19.84 -2.30
C LYS A 896 4.07 -21.13 -1.52
N LEU A 897 3.33 -22.07 -2.07
CA LEU A 897 3.19 -23.42 -1.52
C LEU A 897 4.05 -24.40 -2.32
N TYR A 898 4.59 -25.40 -1.64
CA TYR A 898 5.55 -26.33 -2.22
C TYR A 898 5.10 -27.77 -2.02
N THR A 899 5.20 -28.57 -3.08
CA THR A 899 5.03 -30.02 -3.01
C THR A 899 5.96 -30.72 -4.00
N MET A 900 6.34 -31.95 -3.71
CA MET A 900 7.11 -32.76 -4.65
C MET A 900 6.15 -33.56 -5.53
N LEU A 901 6.28 -33.41 -6.85
CA LEU A 901 5.65 -34.32 -7.79
C LEU A 901 6.28 -35.71 -7.67
N PRO A 902 5.52 -36.78 -7.97
CA PRO A 902 6.08 -38.12 -8.06
C PRO A 902 7.18 -38.18 -9.13
N TRP A 903 7.89 -39.31 -9.20
CA TRP A 903 8.81 -39.52 -10.31
C TRP A 903 8.03 -39.58 -11.63
N LEU A 904 8.35 -38.69 -12.56
CA LEU A 904 7.76 -38.61 -13.89
C LEU A 904 8.82 -38.95 -14.94
N PRO A 905 8.51 -39.81 -15.94
CA PRO A 905 9.38 -39.99 -17.10
C PRO A 905 9.41 -38.72 -17.97
N ALA A 906 10.40 -38.59 -18.85
CA ALA A 906 10.33 -37.62 -19.93
C ALA A 906 9.14 -37.93 -20.86
N GLY A 907 8.40 -36.90 -21.28
CA GLY A 907 7.18 -37.04 -22.08
C GLY A 907 6.10 -36.02 -21.73
N LEU A 908 4.91 -36.23 -22.30
CA LEU A 908 3.72 -35.43 -22.07
C LEU A 908 3.02 -35.87 -20.76
N HIS A 909 2.65 -34.91 -19.94
CA HIS A 909 1.96 -35.09 -18.67
C HIS A 909 0.80 -34.11 -18.51
N ARG A 910 -0.14 -34.44 -17.63
CA ARG A 910 -1.29 -33.59 -17.27
C ARG A 910 -1.33 -33.34 -15.78
N LEU A 911 -1.36 -32.07 -15.39
CA LEU A 911 -1.53 -31.61 -14.02
C LEU A 911 -2.98 -31.12 -13.87
N LYS A 912 -3.74 -31.71 -12.95
CA LYS A 912 -5.12 -31.30 -12.65
C LYS A 912 -5.22 -30.63 -11.29
N ILE A 913 -5.96 -29.53 -11.23
CA ILE A 913 -6.24 -28.81 -9.98
C ILE A 913 -7.75 -28.84 -9.69
N TYR A 914 -8.09 -29.29 -8.48
CA TYR A 914 -9.45 -29.50 -8.03
C TYR A 914 -9.81 -28.52 -6.91
N PRO A 915 -10.98 -27.88 -6.94
CA PRO A 915 -11.44 -27.05 -5.84
C PRO A 915 -11.84 -27.96 -4.66
N VAL A 916 -11.46 -27.56 -3.44
CA VAL A 916 -11.86 -28.28 -2.20
C VAL A 916 -12.59 -27.31 -1.26
N ASP A 917 -11.99 -26.16 -0.97
CA ASP A 917 -12.63 -25.09 -0.19
C ASP A 917 -12.96 -23.87 -1.09
N GLN A 918 -13.95 -23.05 -0.67
CA GLN A 918 -14.35 -21.85 -1.41
C GLN A 918 -13.24 -20.80 -1.46
N TYR A 919 -13.21 -20.04 -2.55
CA TYR A 919 -12.41 -18.84 -2.78
C TYR A 919 -10.90 -19.03 -2.82
N VAL A 920 -10.40 -20.26 -2.81
CA VAL A 920 -8.98 -20.54 -3.06
C VAL A 920 -8.60 -19.97 -4.42
N THR A 921 -7.66 -19.03 -4.43
CA THR A 921 -7.32 -18.27 -5.64
C THR A 921 -5.87 -18.51 -6.04
N LEU A 922 -5.64 -18.96 -7.27
CA LEU A 922 -4.34 -19.32 -7.81
C LEU A 922 -3.92 -18.37 -8.93
N HIS A 923 -2.62 -18.06 -8.99
CA HIS A 923 -2.06 -17.20 -10.03
C HIS A 923 -1.09 -17.93 -10.96
N LYS A 924 -0.22 -18.80 -10.43
CA LYS A 924 0.86 -19.43 -11.20
C LYS A 924 1.29 -20.77 -10.61
N LEU A 925 1.74 -21.67 -11.48
CA LEU A 925 2.30 -22.98 -11.15
C LEU A 925 3.70 -23.07 -11.76
N VAL A 926 4.69 -23.51 -10.99
CA VAL A 926 6.07 -23.66 -11.47
C VAL A 926 6.62 -25.02 -11.12
N ILE A 927 6.99 -25.80 -12.12
CA ILE A 927 7.67 -27.09 -11.98
C ILE A 927 9.17 -26.85 -12.22
N TYR A 928 10.00 -27.07 -11.20
CA TYR A 928 11.45 -26.89 -11.31
C TYR A 928 12.14 -28.21 -11.68
N THR A 929 12.78 -28.24 -12.86
CA THR A 929 13.61 -29.36 -13.34
C THR A 929 15.09 -29.18 -13.02
N ARG A 930 15.46 -28.01 -12.48
CA ARG A 930 16.76 -27.71 -11.85
C ARG A 930 16.57 -27.06 -10.48
N ARG A 931 17.67 -26.75 -9.80
CA ARG A 931 17.63 -26.02 -8.52
C ARG A 931 16.95 -24.65 -8.72
N ARG A 932 15.88 -24.41 -7.96
CA ARG A 932 15.19 -23.12 -7.86
C ARG A 932 16.16 -22.01 -7.46
N LYS A 933 16.03 -20.85 -8.10
CA LYS A 933 16.68 -19.59 -7.72
C LYS A 933 15.63 -18.73 -7.01
N GLU A 934 16.03 -18.02 -5.96
CA GLU A 934 15.12 -17.11 -5.27
C GLU A 934 14.75 -15.92 -6.17
N SER A 935 13.46 -15.62 -6.24
CA SER A 935 12.89 -14.45 -6.93
C SER A 935 11.47 -14.21 -6.40
N ASN A 936 10.89 -13.04 -6.62
CA ASN A 936 9.55 -12.72 -6.11
C ASN A 936 8.41 -13.17 -7.06
N PHE A 937 8.55 -12.91 -8.36
CA PHE A 937 7.61 -13.28 -9.43
C PHE A 937 7.75 -14.72 -9.92
N GLY A 938 8.88 -15.39 -9.63
CA GLY A 938 9.23 -16.67 -10.25
C GLY A 938 9.71 -16.51 -11.70
N PRO A 939 9.91 -17.63 -12.43
CA PRO A 939 10.22 -17.61 -13.86
C PRO A 939 9.10 -16.97 -14.69
N LEU A 940 9.47 -16.50 -15.89
CA LEU A 940 8.52 -16.11 -16.94
C LEU A 940 7.72 -17.33 -17.40
N GLU A 941 6.59 -17.09 -18.07
CA GLU A 941 5.79 -18.15 -18.67
C GLU A 941 6.62 -18.99 -19.67
N SER A 942 6.49 -20.31 -19.58
CA SER A 942 7.16 -21.23 -20.50
C SER A 942 6.50 -21.18 -21.88
N ALA A 943 7.26 -21.50 -22.92
CA ALA A 943 6.72 -21.60 -24.27
C ALA A 943 5.56 -22.60 -24.34
N PHE A 944 4.48 -22.18 -24.99
CA PHE A 944 3.25 -22.98 -25.14
C PHE A 944 3.05 -23.39 -26.59
N PHE A 945 2.92 -24.68 -26.85
CA PHE A 945 2.47 -25.22 -28.13
C PHE A 945 0.95 -25.33 -28.12
N ASP A 946 0.26 -24.75 -29.10
CA ASP A 946 -1.22 -24.71 -29.15
C ASP A 946 -1.86 -25.94 -29.84
N GLY A 947 -1.06 -26.94 -30.20
CA GLY A 947 -1.47 -28.08 -31.02
C GLY A 947 -1.13 -27.92 -32.51
N THR A 948 -0.85 -26.70 -32.96
CA THR A 948 -0.48 -26.39 -34.35
C THR A 948 0.83 -25.62 -34.48
N LYS A 949 1.08 -24.67 -33.58
CA LYS A 949 2.26 -23.81 -33.57
C LYS A 949 2.66 -23.45 -32.15
N TRP A 950 3.89 -23.01 -32.00
CA TRP A 950 4.37 -22.38 -30.77
C TRP A 950 3.80 -20.96 -30.67
N LYS A 951 3.21 -20.63 -29.53
CA LYS A 951 3.00 -19.24 -29.14
C LYS A 951 4.35 -18.68 -28.73
N GLU A 952 4.79 -17.65 -29.43
CA GLU A 952 5.96 -16.89 -29.01
C GLU A 952 5.58 -16.04 -27.79
N ALA A 953 6.44 -16.01 -26.78
CA ALA A 953 6.29 -15.06 -25.68
C ALA A 953 6.35 -13.63 -26.25
N GLU A 954 5.42 -12.77 -25.83
CA GLU A 954 5.43 -11.35 -26.20
C GLU A 954 6.72 -10.71 -25.65
N ASP A 955 7.52 -10.09 -26.53
CA ASP A 955 8.72 -9.36 -26.14
C ASP A 955 8.31 -7.96 -25.66
N ASP A 956 7.94 -7.85 -24.40
CA ASP A 956 7.47 -6.61 -23.75
C ASP A 956 8.59 -5.58 -23.50
N ARG A 957 9.75 -5.70 -24.16
CA ARG A 957 10.84 -4.72 -24.00
C ARG A 957 10.51 -3.41 -24.71
N MET A 958 10.47 -2.31 -23.96
CA MET A 958 10.33 -0.96 -24.52
C MET A 958 11.52 -0.56 -25.41
N PRO A 959 11.28 0.17 -26.51
CA PRO A 959 12.32 0.84 -27.29
C PRO A 959 13.09 1.88 -26.45
N GLU A 960 14.39 2.01 -26.67
CA GLU A 960 15.29 2.87 -25.88
C GLU A 960 15.14 4.37 -26.12
N SER A 961 14.65 4.79 -27.30
CA SER A 961 14.71 6.17 -27.79
C SER A 961 13.72 7.15 -27.14
N ALA A 962 12.62 6.67 -26.54
CA ALA A 962 11.62 7.53 -25.90
C ALA A 962 12.08 8.06 -24.51
N ARG A 963 13.18 7.52 -23.95
CA ARG A 963 13.52 7.63 -22.52
C ARG A 963 14.06 8.99 -22.08
N GLU A 964 14.80 9.71 -22.91
CA GLU A 964 15.49 10.97 -22.50
C GLU A 964 14.59 12.21 -22.59
N VAL A 965 13.64 12.23 -23.52
CA VAL A 965 12.81 13.41 -23.82
C VAL A 965 11.87 13.73 -22.65
N GLN A 966 11.17 12.72 -22.10
CA GLN A 966 10.27 12.94 -20.97
C GLN A 966 11.01 13.38 -19.70
N ALA A 967 12.21 12.84 -19.47
CA ALA A 967 12.98 13.13 -18.27
C ALA A 967 13.41 14.60 -18.17
N ALA A 968 13.53 15.33 -19.29
CA ALA A 968 13.81 16.77 -19.30
C ALA A 968 12.55 17.59 -19.00
N PHE A 969 11.42 17.24 -19.63
CA PHE A 969 10.12 17.87 -19.41
C PHE A 969 9.74 17.92 -17.93
N TRP A 970 9.86 16.79 -17.21
CA TRP A 970 9.51 16.74 -15.79
C TRP A 970 10.39 17.64 -14.91
N ARG A 971 11.67 17.84 -15.22
CA ARG A 971 12.55 18.73 -14.42
C ARG A 971 12.17 20.18 -14.60
N GLU A 972 11.77 20.53 -15.82
CA GLU A 972 11.28 21.86 -16.14
C GLU A 972 9.96 22.13 -15.40
N LEU A 973 9.03 21.16 -15.44
CA LEU A 973 7.75 21.26 -14.74
C LEU A 973 7.92 21.36 -13.21
N TYR A 974 8.76 20.53 -12.60
CA TYR A 974 8.94 20.52 -11.14
C TYR A 974 9.77 21.70 -10.60
N GLY A 975 10.41 22.49 -11.47
CA GLY A 975 11.03 23.74 -11.05
C GLY A 975 12.29 23.60 -10.17
N SER A 976 13.10 22.55 -10.37
CA SER A 976 14.45 22.32 -9.77
C SER A 976 14.74 23.09 -8.46
N PRO A 977 13.98 22.82 -7.38
CA PRO A 977 14.12 23.52 -6.10
C PRO A 977 15.53 23.39 -5.52
N ALA A 978 15.96 24.33 -4.69
CA ALA A 978 17.28 24.26 -4.07
C ALA A 978 17.35 23.11 -3.05
N ASP A 979 18.54 22.56 -2.78
CA ASP A 979 18.69 21.47 -1.80
C ASP A 979 18.09 21.80 -0.43
N LYS A 980 18.25 23.04 0.03
CA LYS A 980 17.67 23.50 1.31
C LYS A 980 16.13 23.38 1.37
N GLU A 981 15.44 23.39 0.23
CA GLU A 981 13.98 23.29 0.15
C GLU A 981 13.51 21.83 0.19
N LEU A 982 14.38 20.88 -0.20
CA LEU A 982 14.08 19.45 -0.19
C LEU A 982 14.71 18.69 0.99
N LEU A 983 15.61 19.33 1.73
CA LEU A 983 16.25 18.72 2.88
C LEU A 983 15.24 18.58 4.02
N LEU A 984 14.97 17.33 4.38
CA LEU A 984 14.18 17.01 5.56
C LEU A 984 14.92 17.45 6.84
N PRO A 985 14.20 17.90 7.87
CA PRO A 985 14.81 18.29 9.13
C PRO A 985 15.52 17.11 9.81
N MET A 986 16.57 17.41 10.55
CA MET A 986 17.33 16.43 11.33
C MET A 986 16.54 16.12 12.60
N LEU A 987 16.30 14.83 12.85
CA LEU A 987 15.52 14.37 14.00
C LEU A 987 16.43 14.03 15.20
N TYR A 988 15.92 14.24 16.41
CA TYR A 988 16.62 14.02 17.66
C TYR A 988 15.79 13.20 18.66
N ALA A 989 16.43 12.21 19.29
CA ALA A 989 15.93 11.49 20.46
C ALA A 989 16.87 11.73 21.64
N ALA A 990 16.53 12.73 22.46
CA ALA A 990 17.26 13.04 23.69
C ALA A 990 17.09 11.95 24.77
N PRO A 991 17.91 11.93 25.84
CA PRO A 991 17.81 10.91 26.90
C PRO A 991 16.41 10.78 27.52
N ASP A 992 15.68 11.91 27.63
CA ASP A 992 14.35 11.95 28.24
C ASP A 992 13.22 11.55 27.25
N PHE A 993 13.54 11.29 25.99
CA PHE A 993 12.59 10.91 24.94
C PHE A 993 11.74 9.69 25.32
N TRP A 994 12.31 8.76 26.10
CA TRP A 994 11.69 7.48 26.48
C TRP A 994 10.81 7.55 27.74
N LYS A 995 10.71 8.71 28.39
CA LYS A 995 9.92 8.86 29.63
C LYS A 995 8.41 8.86 29.40
N THR A 996 7.98 9.00 28.15
CA THR A 996 6.57 9.07 27.76
C THR A 996 6.32 8.18 26.54
N GLU A 997 5.11 7.62 26.43
CA GLU A 997 4.68 6.94 25.21
C GLU A 997 4.56 7.93 24.05
N ARG A 998 5.14 7.58 22.88
CA ARG A 998 5.35 8.49 21.74
C ARG A 998 4.89 7.89 20.40
N LEU A 999 3.88 7.02 20.41
CA LEU A 999 3.40 6.34 19.21
C LEU A 999 3.01 7.32 18.08
N TYR A 1000 2.32 8.41 18.44
CA TYR A 1000 1.83 9.46 17.53
C TYR A 1000 2.61 10.78 17.63
N ALA A 1001 3.69 10.80 18.41
CA ALA A 1001 4.42 12.03 18.66
C ALA A 1001 5.48 12.28 17.58
N ARG A 1002 5.52 13.52 17.07
CA ARG A 1002 6.66 13.99 16.28
C ARG A 1002 7.93 13.91 17.12
N SER A 1003 9.03 13.54 16.48
CA SER A 1003 10.34 13.66 17.10
C SER A 1003 10.77 15.12 17.15
N ASP A 1004 11.62 15.46 18.10
CA ASP A 1004 12.24 16.78 18.15
C ASP A 1004 13.10 16.97 16.89
N GLU A 1005 13.10 18.17 16.32
CA GLU A 1005 13.72 18.43 15.02
C GLU A 1005 14.50 19.75 14.96
N LYS A 1006 15.48 19.80 14.07
CA LYS A 1006 16.25 21.01 13.75
C LYS A 1006 16.40 21.14 12.24
N GLU A 1007 16.45 22.37 11.74
CA GLU A 1007 16.77 22.64 10.34
C GLU A 1007 18.09 21.95 9.96
N ASN A 1008 18.04 21.14 8.91
CA ASN A 1008 19.18 20.37 8.45
C ASN A 1008 19.99 21.17 7.42
N ARG A 1009 21.32 20.99 7.43
CA ARG A 1009 22.24 21.65 6.49
C ARG A 1009 23.36 20.70 6.14
N LEU A 1010 23.60 20.51 4.85
CA LEU A 1010 24.69 19.67 4.34
C LEU A 1010 26.06 20.30 4.64
N GLY A 1011 27.01 19.45 5.03
CA GLY A 1011 28.42 19.76 5.16
C GLY A 1011 29.17 19.75 3.83
N ASN A 1012 30.48 19.84 3.92
CA ASN A 1012 31.35 19.80 2.74
C ASN A 1012 31.57 18.36 2.30
N ILE A 1013 31.66 18.14 0.98
CA ILE A 1013 32.03 16.84 0.41
C ILE A 1013 33.45 16.46 0.86
N LYS A 1014 33.55 15.34 1.56
CA LYS A 1014 34.77 14.72 2.10
C LYS A 1014 35.36 13.69 1.15
N TYR A 1015 34.63 12.62 0.84
CA TYR A 1015 35.14 11.53 -0.01
C TYR A 1015 34.91 11.84 -1.49
N ARG A 1016 35.93 12.39 -2.15
CA ARG A 1016 35.88 12.79 -3.57
C ARG A 1016 36.62 11.82 -4.47
N THR A 1017 36.02 11.52 -5.61
CA THR A 1017 36.75 11.00 -6.76
C THR A 1017 37.64 12.12 -7.31
N ARG A 1018 38.92 11.82 -7.53
CA ARG A 1018 39.90 12.76 -8.09
C ARG A 1018 39.61 13.05 -9.56
N ALA A 1019 40.24 14.09 -10.10
CA ALA A 1019 40.06 14.48 -11.51
C ALA A 1019 40.49 13.39 -12.50
N ASP A 1020 41.38 12.48 -12.11
CA ASP A 1020 41.80 11.32 -12.91
C ASP A 1020 40.85 10.11 -12.79
N GLY A 1021 39.77 10.24 -12.01
CA GLY A 1021 38.79 9.18 -11.77
C GLY A 1021 39.17 8.22 -10.63
N THR A 1022 40.36 8.35 -10.03
CA THR A 1022 40.77 7.50 -8.90
C THR A 1022 40.13 7.97 -7.61
N LYS A 1023 39.99 7.03 -6.66
CA LYS A 1023 39.47 7.31 -5.32
C LYS A 1023 40.22 6.45 -4.31
N ASP A 1024 40.55 7.00 -3.16
CA ASP A 1024 41.12 6.25 -2.03
C ASP A 1024 40.66 6.91 -0.73
N VAL A 1025 39.57 6.37 -0.17
CA VAL A 1025 38.93 6.88 1.05
C VAL A 1025 39.86 6.81 2.25
N PHE A 1026 40.74 5.80 2.32
CA PHE A 1026 41.62 5.59 3.46
C PHE A 1026 42.68 6.68 3.62
N GLN A 1027 42.97 7.47 2.57
CA GLN A 1027 43.89 8.60 2.66
C GLN A 1027 43.28 9.80 3.40
N GLU A 1028 41.95 9.89 3.44
CA GLU A 1028 41.23 10.92 4.20
C GLU A 1028 41.07 10.53 5.67
N PHE A 1029 41.38 9.28 6.04
CA PHE A 1029 41.34 8.84 7.43
C PHE A 1029 42.51 9.47 8.20
N GLY A 1030 42.21 10.01 9.37
CA GLY A 1030 43.25 10.47 10.29
C GLY A 1030 44.09 9.30 10.83
N ASN A 1031 45.08 9.62 11.67
CA ASN A 1031 45.90 8.62 12.34
C ASN A 1031 46.02 8.96 13.83
N GLY A 1032 45.96 7.93 14.69
CA GLY A 1032 46.03 8.09 16.15
C GLY A 1032 44.67 7.95 16.85
N LEU A 1033 44.70 8.05 18.17
CA LEU A 1033 43.52 7.97 19.04
C LEU A 1033 42.66 9.24 18.98
N PHE A 1034 41.37 9.13 19.30
CA PHE A 1034 40.44 10.26 19.30
C PHE A 1034 40.55 11.04 20.61
N GLU A 1035 40.91 12.32 20.54
CA GLU A 1035 41.01 13.15 21.74
C GLU A 1035 39.70 13.86 22.07
N GLU A 1036 39.34 13.80 23.35
CA GLU A 1036 38.34 14.68 23.92
C GLU A 1036 38.79 16.15 23.85
N GLN A 1037 37.90 17.01 23.38
CA GLN A 1037 38.02 18.46 23.42
C GLN A 1037 36.74 19.06 23.97
N ASP A 1038 36.86 19.88 25.01
CA ASP A 1038 35.77 20.63 25.62
C ASP A 1038 34.54 19.76 25.97
N GLY A 1039 34.77 18.57 26.57
CA GLY A 1039 33.69 17.66 26.94
C GLY A 1039 33.21 16.74 25.83
N VAL A 1040 33.79 16.79 24.63
CA VAL A 1040 33.28 16.13 23.42
C VAL A 1040 34.29 15.19 22.77
N VAL A 1041 33.82 14.01 22.34
CA VAL A 1041 34.52 13.12 21.39
C VAL A 1041 33.62 12.87 20.18
N ALA A 1042 34.05 13.27 18.99
CA ALA A 1042 33.28 13.14 17.74
C ALA A 1042 34.01 12.21 16.76
N ILE A 1043 33.35 11.12 16.35
CA ILE A 1043 33.94 10.01 15.60
C ILE A 1043 33.07 9.69 14.37
N GLU A 1044 33.70 9.53 13.22
CA GLU A 1044 33.09 8.95 12.01
C GLU A 1044 33.14 7.42 12.12
N ALA A 1045 32.01 6.74 11.99
CA ALA A 1045 31.91 5.31 12.29
C ALA A 1045 32.78 4.45 11.35
N GLU A 1046 32.94 4.86 10.10
CA GLU A 1046 33.73 4.17 9.08
C GLU A 1046 35.23 4.11 9.41
N TYR A 1047 35.75 4.92 10.34
CA TYR A 1047 37.15 4.85 10.77
C TYR A 1047 37.51 3.50 11.40
N ALA A 1048 36.55 2.69 11.82
CA ALA A 1048 36.81 1.31 12.20
C ALA A 1048 37.41 0.46 11.05
N LEU A 1049 37.21 0.86 9.78
CA LEU A 1049 37.80 0.22 8.60
C LEU A 1049 39.31 0.42 8.48
N GLU A 1050 39.91 1.35 9.24
CA GLU A 1050 41.37 1.50 9.32
C GLU A 1050 42.07 0.19 9.66
N ASN A 1051 41.41 -0.64 10.47
CA ASN A 1051 41.97 -1.86 11.01
C ASN A 1051 43.36 -1.63 11.63
N SER A 1052 43.45 -0.58 12.45
CA SER A 1052 44.64 -0.12 13.16
C SER A 1052 44.54 -0.41 14.66
N GLU A 1053 45.60 -0.12 15.42
CA GLU A 1053 45.55 -0.21 16.90
C GLU A 1053 44.58 0.80 17.54
N ASN A 1054 44.15 1.83 16.80
CA ASN A 1054 43.32 2.93 17.31
C ASN A 1054 41.86 2.83 16.83
N ALA A 1055 41.59 2.15 15.72
CA ALA A 1055 40.24 1.88 15.25
C ALA A 1055 40.22 0.59 14.41
N TYR A 1056 39.36 -0.37 14.77
CA TYR A 1056 39.35 -1.69 14.12
C TYR A 1056 37.99 -2.39 14.20
N LEU A 1057 37.84 -3.43 13.37
CA LEU A 1057 36.67 -4.30 13.32
C LEU A 1057 36.97 -5.68 13.92
N THR A 1058 35.98 -6.27 14.57
CA THR A 1058 35.98 -7.69 14.91
C THR A 1058 34.82 -8.41 14.21
N PRO A 1059 35.06 -9.59 13.60
CA PRO A 1059 34.00 -10.37 12.98
C PRO A 1059 33.23 -11.21 14.02
N SER A 1060 32.05 -11.69 13.65
CA SER A 1060 31.24 -12.60 14.48
C SER A 1060 31.95 -13.93 14.72
N VAL A 1061 31.86 -14.49 15.92
CA VAL A 1061 32.39 -15.84 16.23
C VAL A 1061 31.28 -16.90 16.21
N PRO A 1062 31.58 -18.20 16.00
CA PRO A 1062 32.90 -18.80 15.78
C PRO A 1062 33.39 -18.79 14.32
N ASN A 1063 32.53 -18.48 13.35
CA ASN A 1063 32.83 -18.71 11.92
C ASN A 1063 33.33 -17.48 11.15
N GLY A 1064 33.43 -16.31 11.77
CA GLY A 1064 33.88 -15.08 11.13
C GLY A 1064 32.94 -14.58 10.03
N LYS A 1065 31.70 -15.10 9.94
CA LYS A 1065 30.85 -14.93 8.77
C LYS A 1065 30.33 -13.51 8.58
N TYR A 1066 30.04 -12.81 9.68
CA TYR A 1066 29.46 -11.47 9.67
C TYR A 1066 30.46 -10.47 10.22
N CYS A 1067 30.52 -9.28 9.62
CA CYS A 1067 31.32 -8.16 10.08
C CYS A 1067 30.55 -6.87 9.79
N TRP A 1068 30.88 -5.79 10.50
CA TRP A 1068 30.46 -4.45 10.08
C TRP A 1068 31.14 -4.10 8.76
N SER A 1069 30.41 -3.43 7.88
CA SER A 1069 30.88 -3.02 6.57
C SER A 1069 30.25 -1.69 6.19
N HIS A 1070 30.89 -0.91 5.34
CA HIS A 1070 30.38 0.41 4.98
C HIS A 1070 29.13 0.33 4.10
N THR A 1071 28.36 1.41 4.11
CA THR A 1071 27.25 1.74 3.21
C THR A 1071 27.24 3.27 3.09
N GLN A 1072 26.43 3.84 2.20
CA GLN A 1072 26.37 5.31 2.09
C GLN A 1072 25.64 5.93 3.28
N SER A 1073 26.00 7.17 3.60
CA SER A 1073 25.20 8.09 4.41
C SER A 1073 24.92 9.38 3.65
N GLU A 1074 24.09 10.24 4.23
CA GLU A 1074 23.70 11.54 3.64
C GLU A 1074 24.46 12.72 4.25
N THR A 1075 25.51 12.44 5.04
CA THR A 1075 26.43 13.42 5.62
C THR A 1075 27.61 13.72 4.70
N ASP A 1076 28.45 14.68 5.11
CA ASP A 1076 29.59 15.19 4.33
C ASP A 1076 29.18 15.56 2.91
N GLY A 1077 28.14 16.37 2.77
CA GLY A 1077 27.62 16.76 1.46
C GLY A 1077 27.18 15.57 0.62
N ARG A 1078 26.60 14.54 1.26
CA ARG A 1078 26.22 13.25 0.68
C ARG A 1078 27.39 12.40 0.19
N SER A 1079 28.60 12.61 0.70
CA SER A 1079 29.72 11.69 0.42
C SER A 1079 30.02 10.73 1.55
N GLY A 1080 29.47 10.95 2.75
CA GLY A 1080 29.75 10.19 3.95
C GLY A 1080 29.48 8.68 3.86
N LEU A 1081 30.05 7.96 4.82
CA LEU A 1081 29.96 6.50 4.93
C LEU A 1081 29.38 6.12 6.28
N ALA A 1082 28.31 5.32 6.26
CA ALA A 1082 27.83 4.65 7.46
C ALA A 1082 28.36 3.22 7.53
N MET A 1083 28.30 2.63 8.71
CA MET A 1083 28.62 1.22 8.96
C MET A 1083 27.34 0.42 9.19
N MET A 1084 27.26 -0.76 8.60
CA MET A 1084 26.11 -1.67 8.66
C MET A 1084 26.59 -3.14 8.67
N ILE A 1085 25.88 -4.01 9.39
CA ILE A 1085 26.06 -5.46 9.26
C ILE A 1085 25.08 -5.99 8.21
N GLU A 1086 25.63 -6.61 7.16
CA GLU A 1086 24.85 -7.15 6.03
C GLU A 1086 23.99 -8.36 6.41
N GLY A 1087 22.91 -8.55 5.65
CA GLY A 1087 21.93 -9.62 5.85
C GLY A 1087 20.73 -9.18 6.69
N ARG A 1088 19.62 -9.91 6.51
CA ARG A 1088 18.35 -9.61 7.19
C ARG A 1088 18.06 -10.55 8.34
N GLY A 1089 17.34 -10.04 9.34
CA GLY A 1089 16.79 -10.81 10.45
C GLY A 1089 17.83 -11.54 11.30
N ARG A 1090 19.08 -11.05 11.33
CA ARG A 1090 20.11 -11.61 12.22
C ARG A 1090 19.99 -10.94 13.58
N TYR A 1091 20.03 -11.77 14.62
CA TYR A 1091 20.00 -11.35 16.00
C TYR A 1091 21.13 -12.06 16.77
N TRP A 1092 21.95 -11.28 17.46
CA TRP A 1092 22.97 -11.79 18.38
C TRP A 1092 22.51 -11.56 19.81
N GLU A 1093 22.10 -12.64 20.46
CA GLU A 1093 21.73 -12.61 21.89
C GLU A 1093 22.96 -12.39 22.77
N ASN A 1094 24.08 -13.02 22.43
CA ASN A 1094 25.36 -12.87 23.13
C ASN A 1094 26.26 -11.83 22.43
N PRO A 1095 26.57 -10.69 23.05
CA PRO A 1095 27.44 -9.66 22.46
C PRO A 1095 28.87 -10.16 22.17
N GLN A 1096 29.38 -11.15 22.88
CA GLN A 1096 30.72 -11.70 22.62
C GLN A 1096 30.79 -12.51 21.32
N GLU A 1097 29.63 -12.90 20.77
CA GLU A 1097 29.52 -13.61 19.50
C GLU A 1097 29.32 -12.69 18.29
N ALA A 1098 28.96 -11.43 18.56
CA ALA A 1098 28.61 -10.45 17.56
C ALA A 1098 29.83 -9.72 16.99
N PRO A 1099 29.73 -9.20 15.75
CA PRO A 1099 30.77 -8.35 15.19
C PRO A 1099 30.79 -6.97 15.88
N GLY A 1100 31.97 -6.37 16.02
CA GLY A 1100 32.16 -5.09 16.71
C GLY A 1100 32.95 -4.05 15.91
N MET A 1101 32.65 -2.78 16.16
CA MET A 1101 33.48 -1.62 15.80
C MET A 1101 34.14 -1.10 17.07
N HIS A 1102 35.45 -0.84 17.04
CA HIS A 1102 36.23 -0.46 18.21
C HIS A 1102 37.03 0.81 17.94
N TYR A 1103 37.04 1.75 18.89
CA TYR A 1103 37.70 3.04 18.78
C TYR A 1103 38.45 3.36 20.08
N ARG A 1104 39.73 3.71 19.95
CA ARG A 1104 40.57 4.13 21.06
C ARG A 1104 40.40 5.62 21.28
N ILE A 1105 39.85 5.99 22.43
CA ILE A 1105 39.53 7.38 22.80
C ILE A 1105 40.35 7.81 24.01
N ARG A 1106 40.67 9.10 24.11
CA ARG A 1106 41.32 9.69 25.29
C ARG A 1106 40.39 10.70 25.94
N ILE A 1107 39.96 10.37 27.16
CA ILE A 1107 39.16 11.21 28.04
C ILE A 1107 40.10 12.01 28.94
N ARG A 1108 39.91 13.33 28.99
CA ARG A 1108 40.68 14.27 29.82
C ARG A 1108 40.01 14.47 31.18
N ASP A 1109 38.69 14.62 31.19
CA ASP A 1109 37.92 14.84 32.41
C ASP A 1109 37.04 13.63 32.74
N ALA A 1110 37.20 13.06 33.94
CA ALA A 1110 36.32 11.99 34.38
C ALA A 1110 34.86 12.47 34.49
N GLY A 1111 33.91 11.62 34.13
CA GLY A 1111 32.48 11.93 34.25
C GLY A 1111 31.56 11.02 33.45
N ASN A 1112 30.29 11.42 33.41
CA ASN A 1112 29.27 10.77 32.58
C ASN A 1112 29.30 11.37 31.17
N TYR A 1113 29.45 10.51 30.18
CA TYR A 1113 29.37 10.82 28.76
C TYR A 1113 28.12 10.19 28.16
N PHE A 1114 27.27 11.02 27.56
CA PHE A 1114 26.16 10.57 26.72
C PHE A 1114 26.70 10.15 25.37
N VAL A 1115 26.43 8.91 24.97
CA VAL A 1115 26.80 8.37 23.67
C VAL A 1115 25.64 8.60 22.70
N TRP A 1116 25.85 9.49 21.76
CA TRP A 1116 24.92 9.76 20.66
C TRP A 1116 25.36 9.02 19.40
N LEU A 1117 24.39 8.49 18.67
CA LEU A 1117 24.59 7.86 17.38
C LEU A 1117 23.74 8.59 16.33
N LEU A 1118 24.35 8.95 15.20
CA LEU A 1118 23.62 9.28 13.98
C LEU A 1118 23.35 7.97 13.26
N MET A 1119 22.09 7.53 13.26
CA MET A 1119 21.73 6.19 12.80
C MET A 1119 20.52 6.19 11.86
N LYS A 1120 20.34 5.06 11.17
CA LYS A 1120 19.15 4.73 10.41
C LYS A 1120 18.83 3.24 10.57
N PHE A 1121 17.54 2.93 10.75
CA PHE A 1121 17.02 1.56 10.76
C PHE A 1121 15.73 1.48 9.93
N GLU A 1122 15.35 0.27 9.52
CA GLU A 1122 14.18 0.04 8.65
C GLU A 1122 12.92 -0.32 9.44
N ASP A 1123 13.10 -1.06 10.54
CA ASP A 1123 12.05 -1.65 11.36
C ASP A 1123 12.62 -2.16 12.70
N THR A 1124 11.79 -2.85 13.49
CA THR A 1124 12.18 -3.49 14.76
C THR A 1124 13.18 -4.64 14.61
N ASP A 1125 13.48 -5.11 13.40
CA ASP A 1125 14.43 -6.20 13.17
C ASP A 1125 15.83 -5.67 12.85
N SER A 1126 16.01 -4.34 12.79
CA SER A 1126 17.24 -3.64 12.39
C SER A 1126 17.63 -2.47 13.30
N ASP A 1127 17.11 -2.42 14.53
CA ASP A 1127 17.11 -1.23 15.39
C ASP A 1127 17.98 -1.35 16.66
N SER A 1128 19.00 -2.20 16.72
CA SER A 1128 19.75 -2.31 17.99
C SER A 1128 21.21 -2.72 17.85
N CYS A 1129 22.00 -2.24 18.81
CA CYS A 1129 23.38 -2.61 19.06
C CYS A 1129 23.65 -2.68 20.57
N TYR A 1130 24.76 -3.31 20.96
CA TYR A 1130 25.31 -3.23 22.30
C TYR A 1130 26.47 -2.22 22.34
N PHE A 1131 26.80 -1.77 23.53
CA PHE A 1131 27.98 -0.97 23.78
C PHE A 1131 28.92 -1.67 24.75
N ALA A 1132 30.22 -1.47 24.60
CA ALA A 1132 31.20 -1.89 25.60
C ALA A 1132 32.29 -0.83 25.79
N LEU A 1133 32.80 -0.73 27.02
CA LEU A 1133 33.95 0.10 27.37
C LEU A 1133 35.04 -0.83 27.92
N ASP A 1134 36.23 -0.79 27.32
CA ASP A 1134 37.37 -1.62 27.69
C ASP A 1134 37.06 -3.13 27.74
N GLY A 1135 36.20 -3.58 26.82
CA GLY A 1135 35.76 -4.98 26.69
C GLY A 1135 34.60 -5.37 27.62
N MET A 1136 34.19 -4.49 28.54
CA MET A 1136 33.05 -4.71 29.42
C MET A 1136 31.77 -4.19 28.77
N VAL A 1137 30.84 -5.10 28.47
CA VAL A 1137 29.54 -4.75 27.89
C VAL A 1137 28.73 -3.93 28.89
N LEU A 1138 28.14 -2.84 28.42
CA LEU A 1138 27.34 -1.93 29.22
C LEU A 1138 26.02 -2.58 29.65
N ASP A 1139 25.63 -2.36 30.90
CA ASP A 1139 24.34 -2.81 31.42
C ASP A 1139 23.16 -2.14 30.69
N ALA A 1140 22.07 -2.88 30.53
CA ALA A 1140 20.87 -2.41 29.83
C ALA A 1140 20.26 -1.14 30.47
N GLU A 1141 20.38 -0.96 31.79
CA GLU A 1141 19.89 0.23 32.51
C GLU A 1141 20.60 1.54 32.11
N ARG A 1142 21.81 1.42 31.55
CA ARG A 1142 22.60 2.55 31.05
C ARG A 1142 22.36 2.82 29.56
N THR A 1143 21.46 2.05 28.91
CA THR A 1143 21.05 2.27 27.52
C THR A 1143 19.67 2.91 27.45
N PHE A 1144 19.52 3.95 26.63
CA PHE A 1144 18.24 4.60 26.40
C PHE A 1144 17.49 3.86 25.29
N SER A 1145 16.60 2.95 25.67
CA SER A 1145 15.82 2.11 24.75
C SER A 1145 14.40 1.87 25.25
N SER A 1146 13.51 1.50 24.34
CA SER A 1146 12.17 0.99 24.66
C SER A 1146 12.10 -0.46 24.26
N HIS A 1147 11.66 -1.34 25.16
CA HIS A 1147 11.57 -2.79 24.93
C HIS A 1147 12.88 -3.42 24.40
N GLY A 1148 14.03 -2.86 24.78
CA GLY A 1148 15.35 -3.34 24.36
C GLY A 1148 15.75 -2.99 22.92
N GLY A 1149 15.04 -2.10 22.24
CA GLY A 1149 15.32 -1.63 20.88
C GLY A 1149 15.27 -0.12 20.72
N PHE A 1150 15.62 0.34 19.53
CA PHE A 1150 15.66 1.76 19.16
C PHE A 1150 14.43 2.23 18.38
N PHE A 1151 13.57 1.31 17.92
CA PHE A 1151 12.47 1.61 17.03
C PHE A 1151 11.46 2.62 17.59
N THR A 1152 11.10 3.60 16.75
CA THR A 1152 9.85 4.36 16.81
C THR A 1152 9.36 4.58 15.39
N TYR A 1153 8.05 4.80 15.22
CA TYR A 1153 7.51 5.12 13.90
C TYR A 1153 8.08 6.44 13.36
N SER A 1154 8.35 7.44 14.23
CA SER A 1154 8.77 8.78 13.77
C SER A 1154 10.22 8.82 13.27
N MET A 1155 11.02 7.82 13.65
CA MET A 1155 12.44 7.72 13.26
C MET A 1155 12.70 6.60 12.25
N LYS A 1156 11.68 5.76 11.98
CA LYS A 1156 11.74 4.72 10.95
C LYS A 1156 12.22 5.33 9.62
N GLN A 1157 13.16 4.68 8.94
CA GLN A 1157 13.67 5.08 7.62
C GLN A 1157 14.31 6.48 7.55
N ARG A 1158 14.49 7.19 8.67
CA ARG A 1158 15.12 8.52 8.70
C ARG A 1158 16.51 8.44 9.33
N TRP A 1159 17.46 9.21 8.79
CA TRP A 1159 18.69 9.52 9.50
C TRP A 1159 18.34 10.43 10.68
N HIS A 1160 18.77 10.04 11.88
CA HIS A 1160 18.45 10.77 13.10
C HIS A 1160 19.55 10.62 14.16
N TRP A 1161 19.71 11.66 14.97
CA TRP A 1161 20.55 11.63 16.14
C TRP A 1161 19.80 11.03 17.32
N ARG A 1162 20.45 10.13 18.03
CA ARG A 1162 19.87 9.48 19.22
C ARG A 1162 20.88 9.38 20.33
N ALA A 1163 20.52 9.82 21.52
CA ALA A 1163 21.22 9.43 22.74
C ALA A 1163 20.93 7.94 22.99
N ALA A 1164 21.93 7.09 22.78
CA ALA A 1164 21.78 5.64 22.83
C ALA A 1164 22.18 5.06 24.19
N ALA A 1165 23.13 5.68 24.88
CA ALA A 1165 23.60 5.25 26.19
C ALA A 1165 24.21 6.40 27.00
N VAL A 1166 24.45 6.15 28.28
CA VAL A 1166 25.32 6.95 29.14
C VAL A 1166 26.41 6.07 29.73
N MET A 1167 27.65 6.54 29.69
CA MET A 1167 28.82 5.82 30.20
C MET A 1167 29.57 6.68 31.19
N GLU A 1168 29.98 6.06 32.29
CA GLU A 1168 30.90 6.66 33.24
C GLU A 1168 32.31 6.33 32.80
N MET A 1169 33.14 7.36 32.57
CA MET A 1169 34.50 7.21 32.08
C MET A 1169 35.46 7.96 33.00
N ASP A 1170 36.58 7.33 33.32
CA ASP A 1170 37.68 7.97 34.01
C ASP A 1170 38.54 8.78 33.04
N ALA A 1171 39.37 9.69 33.56
CA ALA A 1171 40.39 10.33 32.75
C ALA A 1171 41.43 9.28 32.34
N GLY A 1172 41.67 9.13 31.04
CA GLY A 1172 42.54 8.06 30.53
C GLY A 1172 42.27 7.68 29.08
N VAL A 1173 42.88 6.58 28.67
CA VAL A 1173 42.68 6.00 27.34
C VAL A 1173 41.77 4.78 27.47
N HIS A 1174 40.70 4.77 26.68
CA HIS A 1174 39.68 3.73 26.69
C HIS A 1174 39.44 3.17 25.30
N VAL A 1175 38.88 1.97 25.21
CA VAL A 1175 38.36 1.39 23.98
C VAL A 1175 36.84 1.40 24.04
N LEU A 1176 36.24 2.32 23.28
CA LEU A 1176 34.80 2.34 23.03
C LEU A 1176 34.46 1.32 21.95
N SER A 1177 33.48 0.46 22.22
CA SER A 1177 33.01 -0.54 21.27
C SER A 1177 31.52 -0.41 21.00
N VAL A 1178 31.14 -0.49 19.72
CA VAL A 1178 29.75 -0.66 19.27
C VAL A 1178 29.63 -2.04 18.65
N ILE A 1179 28.81 -2.90 19.27
CA ILE A 1179 28.74 -4.33 18.96
C ILE A 1179 27.37 -4.63 18.35
N GLY A 1180 27.34 -5.44 17.29
CA GLY A 1180 26.10 -5.81 16.61
C GLY A 1180 25.11 -6.51 17.54
N ARG A 1181 23.84 -6.10 17.52
CA ARG A 1181 22.75 -6.86 18.14
C ARG A 1181 21.75 -7.33 17.11
N LYS A 1182 21.39 -6.45 16.18
CA LYS A 1182 20.59 -6.78 15.00
C LYS A 1182 21.31 -6.31 13.73
N SER A 1183 21.22 -7.12 12.66
CA SER A 1183 21.75 -6.72 11.35
C SER A 1183 20.91 -5.62 10.71
N GLY A 1184 21.45 -4.89 9.74
CA GLY A 1184 20.74 -3.83 9.02
C GLY A 1184 20.70 -2.47 9.72
N LEU A 1185 21.06 -2.35 11.01
CA LEU A 1185 21.29 -1.06 11.66
C LEU A 1185 22.44 -0.34 10.97
N ARG A 1186 22.24 0.92 10.60
CA ARG A 1186 23.25 1.78 9.99
C ARG A 1186 23.66 2.87 10.96
N ILE A 1187 24.97 3.04 11.17
CA ILE A 1187 25.54 4.05 12.08
C ILE A 1187 26.56 4.87 11.29
N ASP A 1188 26.34 6.16 11.19
CA ASP A 1188 27.20 7.11 10.48
C ASP A 1188 28.21 7.76 11.42
N ARG A 1189 27.73 8.35 12.53
CA ARG A 1189 28.56 9.10 13.47
C ARG A 1189 28.33 8.69 14.90
N ILE A 1190 29.37 8.78 15.72
CA ILE A 1190 29.36 8.55 17.16
C ILE A 1190 29.81 9.85 17.83
N TYR A 1191 28.99 10.37 18.74
CA TYR A 1191 29.25 11.64 19.41
C TYR A 1191 29.09 11.48 20.92
N LEU A 1192 30.18 11.60 21.67
CA LEU A 1192 30.21 11.55 23.11
C LEU A 1192 30.23 12.97 23.65
N THR A 1193 29.37 13.27 24.62
CA THR A 1193 29.34 14.59 25.27
C THR A 1193 29.02 14.46 26.76
N ARG A 1194 29.60 15.34 27.58
CA ARG A 1194 29.27 15.44 29.02
C ARG A 1194 27.91 16.11 29.28
N GLU A 1195 27.46 16.92 28.33
CA GLU A 1195 26.19 17.64 28.40
C GLU A 1195 25.09 16.87 27.65
N LYS A 1196 23.82 17.20 27.93
CA LYS A 1196 22.67 16.59 27.23
C LYS A 1196 22.34 17.29 25.90
N ASP A 1197 23.18 18.23 25.49
CA ASP A 1197 22.98 19.05 24.31
C ASP A 1197 22.96 18.21 23.03
N TRP A 1198 22.18 18.67 22.07
CA TRP A 1198 22.01 18.00 20.79
C TRP A 1198 23.31 18.02 19.97
N PRO A 1199 23.72 16.88 19.39
CA PRO A 1199 24.81 16.86 18.44
C PRO A 1199 24.59 17.82 17.26
N PRO A 1200 25.67 18.36 16.66
CA PRO A 1200 25.55 19.28 15.53
C PRO A 1200 24.93 18.60 14.29
N VAL A 1201 24.29 19.40 13.44
CA VAL A 1201 23.91 18.98 12.08
C VAL A 1201 25.15 18.93 11.19
N ASP A 1202 25.03 18.31 10.00
CA ASP A 1202 26.17 17.97 9.14
C ASP A 1202 27.10 19.17 8.82
N ALA A 1203 26.54 20.34 8.48
CA ALA A 1203 27.33 21.56 8.22
C ALA A 1203 28.21 22.03 9.39
N ASP A 1204 27.80 21.72 10.61
CA ASP A 1204 28.46 22.15 11.84
C ASP A 1204 29.32 21.03 12.46
N TRP A 1205 29.32 19.83 11.85
CA TRP A 1205 30.08 18.68 12.34
C TRP A 1205 31.59 18.96 12.34
N ARG A 1206 32.26 18.61 13.45
CA ARG A 1206 33.71 18.75 13.64
C ARG A 1206 34.23 17.51 14.35
N GLU A 1207 35.11 16.78 13.68
CA GLU A 1207 35.71 15.57 14.21
C GLU A 1207 36.70 15.85 15.34
N SER A 1208 36.84 14.87 16.26
CA SER A 1208 37.90 14.91 17.26
C SER A 1208 39.28 14.91 16.61
N LYS A 1209 40.21 15.68 17.20
CA LYS A 1209 41.61 15.64 16.79
C LYS A 1209 42.18 14.25 17.04
N ARG A 1210 43.06 13.84 16.13
CA ARG A 1210 43.76 12.56 16.19
C ARG A 1210 45.26 12.82 16.37
N ASN A 1211 45.77 12.51 17.55
CA ASN A 1211 47.19 12.72 17.89
C ASN A 1211 47.97 11.41 17.77
N LYS A 1212 49.19 11.52 17.23
CA LYS A 1212 50.14 10.40 17.08
C LYS A 1212 50.99 10.15 18.32
N ASP A 1213 50.83 10.93 19.38
CA ASP A 1213 51.77 10.90 20.50
C ASP A 1213 51.82 9.52 21.15
N ASN A 1214 52.94 8.85 20.88
CA ASN A 1214 53.49 7.75 21.66
C ASN A 1214 53.45 8.16 23.13
N LEU A 1215 52.67 7.43 23.93
CA LEU A 1215 52.85 7.42 25.37
C LEU A 1215 54.15 6.65 25.64
N GLU A 1216 55.21 7.38 25.99
CA GLU A 1216 56.11 6.94 27.06
C GLU A 1216 55.33 6.90 28.39
#